data_AF-A0A7M5TXL9-F1
#
_entry.id   AF-A0A7M5TXL9-F1
#
_cell.length_a   1.000
_cell.length_b   1.000
_cell.length_c   1.000
_cell.angle_alpha   90.00
_cell.angle_beta   90.00
_cell.angle_gamma   90.00
#
_symmetry.space_group_name_H-M   'P 1'
#
loop_
_entity.id
_entity.type
_entity.pdbx_description
1 polymer ?
#
loop_
_entity_poly.entity_id
_entity_poly.type
_entity_poly.pdbx_seq_one_letter_code
_entity_poly.pdbx_strand_id
1 'polypeptide(L)'
;MRLALLVLALFQIHQSKCNENKINRIQTAIDAATVIQKGATKNINDFNGDVTALKNSIGNHYWKVRNPALGQIQKDIGTVKSALDTLIKEKLNWKQEKLLKDIVDLADTTTSEHIEANEQKVKDYISNVHEVEGGKLEQLAENAVNKLDELQKKDKEISNLQDNLENLTIEDPEIKKLKETLYLITRQIQNMQFNEEEKTRSDGNSGIKQIRTRNAGGKTYHSSSHTGRSFASIHDHSNNKKICGMGEFIGVLNGVEFRTRHNDYALRSAAHNDKRYEATKELEFPDVPPRVLKKTTVAEQITEMKEWFKAFKNQDYSNRDYRKYFKPILCYLEGAWTRPKDDKGGIDEPFESDRHSIDAKSWFELQNKIRFTSYSGTKDLLENLAWLPTSIFGFDENKKPKLAQWNYRILCHPLSKDLPTSYLKPIMDPHSQKMNGWNDEKFLNTRAIRFNIEGVDRNGKWRDHPQTYNLMDEMMEEIPGKDNYGGNVSASSFDSIAMSANPSKSGQPLNGAYYHRPYKLSKKDAMGTDSTQRGYSDRLYMAMNSQERIAGQTYTDKDGNEVETKVSYAIPMEIIYLTPLAKWNPYDIQYSEDPKATGSGSKGNPYSHSDQRNFFHTPASFFTGVGESDAADTSKTGGVWIKNSTGHTVNTQASGVRIMSPEIADIEGIIRQRYPIMPIYGEGNTIWKRLNAFEDSLDGYVTKVTNDDVYFQMGVSHAETTGDSEKDITEHKHTIQMSLKKFKAMKADPSLRHTVTTTKAVRHSHVLVLYYDTVDEKLKIEECDAKPKGAGDYVCFDKHFTSLTKQN
;
A
#
# COMPACT_ATOMS: atom_id res chain seq x y z
N MET A 1 53.70 94.34 -35.09
CA MET A 1 54.68 93.23 -35.05
C MET A 1 55.01 92.73 -33.63
N ARG A 2 55.35 93.61 -32.66
CA ARG A 2 55.55 93.18 -31.25
C ARG A 2 54.30 92.58 -30.58
N LEU A 3 53.10 93.10 -30.88
CA LEU A 3 51.82 92.55 -30.38
C LEU A 3 51.53 91.15 -30.96
N ALA A 4 51.82 90.92 -32.24
CA ALA A 4 51.62 89.62 -32.89
C ALA A 4 52.59 88.54 -32.37
N LEU A 5 53.84 88.93 -32.06
CA LEU A 5 54.81 88.05 -31.39
C LEU A 5 54.42 87.73 -29.94
N LEU A 6 53.81 88.68 -29.22
CA LEU A 6 53.30 88.46 -27.86
C LEU A 6 52.09 87.50 -27.86
N VAL A 7 51.17 87.65 -28.82
CA VAL A 7 50.00 86.78 -28.98
C VAL A 7 50.41 85.35 -29.38
N LEU A 8 51.39 85.19 -30.28
CA LEU A 8 51.93 83.87 -30.63
C LEU A 8 52.66 83.20 -29.45
N ALA A 9 53.44 83.97 -28.68
CA ALA A 9 54.11 83.46 -27.47
C ALA A 9 53.10 83.07 -26.38
N LEU A 10 52.02 83.84 -26.20
CA LEU A 10 50.95 83.53 -25.24
C LEU A 10 50.09 82.33 -25.70
N PHE A 11 49.87 82.16 -27.00
CA PHE A 11 49.17 80.98 -27.54
C PHE A 11 50.02 79.69 -27.39
N GLN A 12 51.34 79.78 -27.58
CA GLN A 12 52.28 78.69 -27.28
C GLN A 12 52.38 78.37 -25.78
N ILE A 13 52.36 79.38 -24.91
CA ILE A 13 52.35 79.18 -23.44
C ILE A 13 51.03 78.58 -22.96
N HIS A 14 49.90 78.93 -23.59
CA HIS A 14 48.60 78.33 -23.27
C HIS A 14 48.51 76.86 -23.69
N GLN A 15 49.02 76.51 -24.88
CA GLN A 15 49.15 75.10 -25.28
C GLN A 15 50.16 74.33 -24.43
N SER A 16 51.27 74.95 -24.01
CA SER A 16 52.30 74.26 -23.19
C SER A 16 51.93 74.09 -21.71
N LYS A 17 50.95 74.84 -21.18
CA LYS A 17 50.46 74.74 -19.80
C LYS A 17 49.15 73.94 -19.65
N CYS A 18 48.49 73.58 -20.76
CA CYS A 18 47.54 72.46 -20.76
C CYS A 18 48.37 71.18 -20.63
N ASN A 19 48.64 70.82 -19.39
CA ASN A 19 49.61 69.83 -18.96
C ASN A 19 49.35 68.49 -19.67
N GLU A 20 50.11 68.22 -20.74
CA GLU A 20 50.04 66.99 -21.55
C GLU A 20 50.15 65.75 -20.65
N ASN A 21 50.92 65.85 -19.55
CA ASN A 21 51.00 64.83 -18.51
C ASN A 21 49.72 64.67 -17.66
N LYS A 22 48.94 65.72 -17.39
CA LYS A 22 47.65 65.59 -16.68
C LYS A 22 46.55 65.08 -17.61
N ILE A 23 46.50 65.50 -18.87
CA ILE A 23 45.60 64.94 -19.89
C ILE A 23 45.95 63.48 -20.17
N ASN A 24 47.23 63.13 -20.30
CA ASN A 24 47.67 61.76 -20.48
C ASN A 24 47.37 60.90 -19.24
N ARG A 25 47.45 61.43 -18.02
CA ARG A 25 47.04 60.70 -16.80
C ARG A 25 45.53 60.49 -16.71
N ILE A 26 44.73 61.47 -17.12
CA ILE A 26 43.26 61.34 -17.19
C ILE A 26 42.87 60.37 -18.32
N GLN A 27 43.52 60.44 -19.48
CA GLN A 27 43.31 59.53 -20.59
C GLN A 27 43.76 58.10 -20.23
N THR A 28 44.90 57.94 -19.54
CA THR A 28 45.35 56.65 -19.00
C THR A 28 44.36 56.11 -17.97
N ALA A 29 43.78 56.97 -17.11
CA ALA A 29 42.74 56.56 -16.16
C ALA A 29 41.43 56.18 -16.86
N ILE A 30 41.05 56.87 -17.94
CA ILE A 30 39.89 56.55 -18.78
C ILE A 30 40.11 55.24 -19.55
N ASP A 31 41.30 55.04 -20.11
CA ASP A 31 41.65 53.83 -20.85
C ASP A 31 41.72 52.63 -19.90
N ALA A 32 42.29 52.80 -18.70
CA ALA A 32 42.25 51.80 -17.63
C ALA A 32 40.81 51.49 -17.21
N ALA A 33 39.97 52.51 -16.98
CA ALA A 33 38.56 52.31 -16.65
C ALA A 33 37.77 51.62 -17.77
N THR A 34 38.09 51.91 -19.04
CA THR A 34 37.46 51.28 -20.21
C THR A 34 37.89 49.82 -20.37
N VAL A 35 39.15 49.50 -20.09
CA VAL A 35 39.66 48.11 -20.08
C VAL A 35 39.00 47.31 -18.94
N ILE A 36 38.87 47.91 -17.75
CA ILE A 36 38.17 47.31 -16.61
C ILE A 36 36.68 47.09 -16.94
N GLN A 37 36.01 48.06 -17.58
CA GLN A 37 34.62 47.91 -18.03
C GLN A 37 34.48 46.75 -19.04
N LYS A 38 35.39 46.63 -20.02
CA LYS A 38 35.36 45.54 -21.00
C LYS A 38 35.63 44.18 -20.35
N GLY A 39 36.58 44.10 -19.40
CA GLY A 39 36.85 42.88 -18.61
C GLY A 39 35.65 42.45 -17.77
N ALA A 40 35.02 43.40 -17.07
CA ALA A 40 33.81 43.15 -16.28
C ALA A 40 32.63 42.69 -17.15
N THR A 41 32.46 43.28 -18.35
CA THR A 41 31.38 42.89 -19.28
C THR A 41 31.60 41.49 -19.88
N LYS A 42 32.85 41.14 -20.20
CA LYS A 42 33.22 39.79 -20.68
C LYS A 42 32.97 38.73 -19.61
N ASN A 43 33.41 38.97 -18.36
CA ASN A 43 33.19 38.07 -17.24
C ASN A 43 31.70 37.87 -16.91
N ILE A 44 30.84 38.86 -17.13
CA ILE A 44 29.37 38.73 -16.97
C ILE A 44 28.76 37.83 -18.06
N ASN A 45 29.25 37.89 -19.30
CA ASN A 45 28.75 37.07 -20.38
C ASN A 45 29.21 35.61 -20.25
N ASP A 46 30.46 35.39 -19.83
CA ASP A 46 31.00 34.05 -19.58
C ASP A 46 30.31 33.41 -18.34
N PHE A 47 30.02 34.18 -17.28
CA PHE A 47 29.29 33.71 -16.09
C PHE A 47 27.80 33.35 -16.37
N ASN A 48 27.20 33.90 -17.43
CA ASN A 48 25.83 33.57 -17.82
C ASN A 48 25.71 32.24 -18.59
N GLY A 49 26.81 31.73 -19.18
CA GLY A 49 26.83 30.47 -19.91
C GLY A 49 26.74 29.24 -19.00
N ASP A 50 27.39 29.27 -17.85
CA ASP A 50 27.62 28.04 -17.06
C ASP A 50 26.75 27.85 -15.82
N VAL A 51 25.89 28.82 -15.47
CA VAL A 51 25.20 28.77 -14.17
C VAL A 51 23.71 29.09 -14.29
N THR A 52 23.00 28.24 -15.04
CA THR A 52 21.53 28.31 -15.13
C THR A 52 20.83 27.57 -13.97
N ALA A 53 21.50 26.61 -13.32
CA ALA A 53 20.91 25.83 -12.21
C ALA A 53 21.08 26.49 -10.82
N LEU A 54 22.12 27.28 -10.58
CA LEU A 54 22.39 27.92 -9.27
C LEU A 54 21.62 29.25 -9.08
N LYS A 55 21.10 29.85 -10.16
CA LYS A 55 20.46 31.18 -10.20
C LYS A 55 19.25 31.34 -9.27
N ASN A 56 18.52 30.26 -8.98
CA ASN A 56 17.23 30.39 -8.29
C ASN A 56 17.33 30.50 -6.76
N SER A 57 18.46 30.14 -6.13
CA SER A 57 18.58 30.16 -4.67
C SER A 57 19.56 31.23 -4.15
N ILE A 58 20.69 31.46 -4.84
CA ILE A 58 21.74 32.37 -4.34
C ILE A 58 21.68 33.75 -5.03
N GLY A 59 21.08 33.84 -6.23
CA GLY A 59 21.04 35.06 -7.04
C GLY A 59 20.33 36.25 -6.37
N ASN A 60 19.25 36.04 -5.62
CA ASN A 60 18.41 37.15 -5.15
C ASN A 60 19.06 38.08 -4.11
N HIS A 61 20.10 37.65 -3.39
CA HIS A 61 20.79 38.51 -2.44
C HIS A 61 21.94 39.29 -3.11
N TYR A 62 22.73 38.63 -3.96
CA TYR A 62 23.83 39.26 -4.70
C TYR A 62 23.34 40.23 -5.79
N TRP A 63 22.22 39.93 -6.45
CA TRP A 63 21.66 40.78 -7.51
C TRP A 63 21.10 42.11 -6.96
N LYS A 64 20.58 42.12 -5.72
CA LYS A 64 20.06 43.33 -5.06
C LYS A 64 21.16 44.34 -4.68
N VAL A 65 22.39 43.89 -4.45
CA VAL A 65 23.51 44.76 -4.04
C VAL A 65 24.33 45.25 -5.24
N ARG A 66 24.54 44.40 -6.26
CA ARG A 66 25.42 44.71 -7.40
C ARG A 66 24.78 45.65 -8.43
N ASN A 67 23.47 45.54 -8.67
CA ASN A 67 22.78 46.26 -9.75
C ASN A 67 22.63 47.78 -9.48
N PRO A 68 22.27 48.24 -8.25
CA PRO A 68 22.20 49.68 -7.97
C PRO A 68 23.58 50.35 -7.99
N ALA A 69 24.61 49.67 -7.48
CA ALA A 69 25.98 50.22 -7.44
C ALA A 69 26.61 50.30 -8.84
N LEU A 70 26.44 49.29 -9.70
CA LEU A 70 26.92 49.34 -11.09
C LEU A 70 26.11 50.31 -11.94
N GLY A 71 24.79 50.38 -11.74
CA GLY A 71 23.93 51.38 -12.38
C GLY A 71 24.30 52.80 -11.99
N GLN A 72 24.65 53.03 -10.72
CA GLN A 72 25.13 54.33 -10.24
C GLN A 72 26.52 54.65 -10.80
N ILE A 73 27.45 53.68 -10.87
CA ILE A 73 28.78 53.86 -11.48
C ILE A 73 28.66 54.18 -12.99
N GLN A 74 27.79 53.50 -13.73
CA GLN A 74 27.54 53.82 -15.15
C GLN A 74 26.92 55.20 -15.32
N LYS A 75 26.03 55.59 -14.41
CA LYS A 75 25.43 56.93 -14.39
C LYS A 75 26.45 58.00 -14.04
N ASP A 76 27.36 57.75 -13.10
CA ASP A 76 28.40 58.68 -12.68
C ASP A 76 29.49 58.81 -13.76
N ILE A 77 29.92 57.73 -14.39
CA ILE A 77 30.82 57.76 -15.56
C ILE A 77 30.15 58.48 -16.74
N GLY A 78 28.86 58.20 -16.99
CA GLY A 78 28.07 58.93 -17.99
C GLY A 78 27.96 60.41 -17.68
N THR A 79 27.78 60.78 -16.41
CA THR A 79 27.71 62.17 -15.95
C THR A 79 29.06 62.87 -16.08
N VAL A 80 30.17 62.21 -15.72
CA VAL A 80 31.53 62.73 -15.89
C VAL A 80 31.87 62.88 -17.37
N LYS A 81 31.50 61.92 -18.21
CA LYS A 81 31.73 61.96 -19.67
C LYS A 81 30.89 63.03 -20.35
N SER A 82 29.59 63.16 -20.00
CA SER A 82 28.76 64.27 -20.48
C SER A 82 29.23 65.62 -19.95
N ALA A 83 29.66 65.72 -18.69
CA ALA A 83 30.22 66.97 -18.16
C ALA A 83 31.50 67.36 -18.90
N LEU A 84 32.34 66.38 -19.24
CA LEU A 84 33.56 66.57 -20.02
C LEU A 84 33.25 66.95 -21.48
N ASP A 85 32.30 66.28 -22.12
CA ASP A 85 31.85 66.57 -23.49
C ASP A 85 31.18 67.96 -23.58
N THR A 86 30.40 68.36 -22.56
CA THR A 86 29.82 69.70 -22.43
C THR A 86 30.89 70.74 -22.13
N LEU A 87 31.90 70.44 -21.31
CA LEU A 87 33.06 71.31 -21.10
C LEU A 87 33.88 71.51 -22.39
N ILE A 88 34.03 70.45 -23.19
CA ILE A 88 34.72 70.49 -24.47
C ILE A 88 33.88 71.25 -25.52
N LYS A 89 32.55 71.05 -25.58
CA LYS A 89 31.67 71.71 -26.57
C LYS A 89 31.26 73.14 -26.22
N GLU A 90 30.95 73.45 -24.96
CA GLU A 90 30.44 74.76 -24.53
C GLU A 90 31.53 75.76 -24.11
N LYS A 91 32.74 75.32 -23.71
CA LYS A 91 33.79 76.24 -23.23
C LYS A 91 34.99 76.42 -24.17
N LEU A 92 35.26 75.54 -25.13
CA LEU A 92 36.33 75.78 -26.12
C LEU A 92 35.87 76.67 -27.29
N ASN A 93 34.68 76.47 -27.87
CA ASN A 93 34.24 77.30 -29.01
C ASN A 93 33.67 78.67 -28.60
N TRP A 94 32.82 78.76 -27.58
CA TRP A 94 32.19 80.03 -27.19
C TRP A 94 33.17 81.03 -26.55
N LYS A 95 34.14 80.57 -25.75
CA LYS A 95 35.14 81.46 -25.13
C LYS A 95 36.30 81.81 -26.06
N GLN A 96 36.64 80.98 -27.05
CA GLN A 96 37.60 81.39 -28.10
C GLN A 96 36.99 82.47 -29.00
N GLU A 97 35.71 82.37 -29.37
CA GLU A 97 35.02 83.43 -30.13
C GLU A 97 34.83 84.72 -29.33
N LYS A 98 34.43 84.64 -28.05
CA LYS A 98 34.28 85.82 -27.20
C LYS A 98 35.62 86.49 -26.86
N LEU A 99 36.67 85.70 -26.59
CA LEU A 99 38.01 86.22 -26.35
C LEU A 99 38.62 86.81 -27.62
N LEU A 100 38.39 86.24 -28.80
CA LEU A 100 38.80 86.87 -30.08
C LEU A 100 38.09 88.20 -30.28
N LYS A 101 36.77 88.27 -30.02
CA LYS A 101 35.97 89.48 -30.20
C LYS A 101 36.36 90.57 -29.20
N ASP A 102 36.55 90.23 -27.94
CA ASP A 102 36.97 91.16 -26.89
C ASP A 102 38.43 91.61 -27.09
N ILE A 103 39.31 90.79 -27.68
CA ILE A 103 40.70 91.17 -28.05
C ILE A 103 40.73 92.07 -29.30
N VAL A 104 39.86 91.83 -30.28
CA VAL A 104 39.71 92.70 -31.47
C VAL A 104 39.14 94.06 -31.05
N ASP A 105 38.12 94.10 -30.20
CA ASP A 105 37.53 95.33 -29.67
C ASP A 105 38.52 96.12 -28.76
N LEU A 106 39.40 95.42 -28.02
CA LEU A 106 40.50 96.06 -27.27
C LEU A 106 41.60 96.60 -28.20
N ALA A 107 41.93 95.91 -29.29
CA ALA A 107 42.96 96.32 -30.24
C ALA A 107 42.56 97.59 -31.01
N ASP A 108 41.28 97.75 -31.33
CA ASP A 108 40.73 98.90 -32.06
C ASP A 108 40.61 100.18 -31.19
N THR A 109 40.71 100.08 -29.86
CA THR A 109 40.55 101.21 -28.92
C THR A 109 41.80 101.57 -28.11
N THR A 110 42.93 100.89 -28.35
CA THR A 110 44.15 101.08 -27.53
C THR A 110 45.08 102.17 -28.09
N THR A 111 45.23 103.27 -27.36
CA THR A 111 46.35 104.22 -27.49
C THR A 111 47.54 103.79 -26.63
N SER A 112 48.75 104.22 -26.99
CA SER A 112 50.04 103.79 -26.39
C SER A 112 50.15 103.93 -24.86
N GLU A 113 49.27 104.68 -24.21
CA GLU A 113 49.29 104.90 -22.74
C GLU A 113 48.53 103.84 -21.91
N HIS A 114 47.76 102.93 -22.53
CA HIS A 114 46.94 101.95 -21.79
C HIS A 114 47.41 100.48 -21.89
N ILE A 115 48.60 100.24 -22.44
CA ILE A 115 49.09 98.89 -22.74
C ILE A 115 49.46 98.11 -21.46
N GLU A 116 50.09 98.74 -20.47
CA GLU A 116 50.50 98.06 -19.22
C GLU A 116 49.32 97.73 -18.28
N ALA A 117 48.32 98.62 -18.20
CA ALA A 117 47.14 98.42 -17.36
C ALA A 117 46.21 97.29 -17.86
N ASN A 118 46.16 97.09 -19.18
CA ASN A 118 45.38 96.01 -19.79
C ASN A 118 46.14 94.67 -19.76
N GLU A 119 47.48 94.69 -19.81
CA GLU A 119 48.30 93.49 -19.62
C GLU A 119 48.12 92.88 -18.22
N GLN A 120 48.03 93.72 -17.18
CA GLN A 120 47.81 93.25 -15.82
C GLN A 120 46.40 92.65 -15.63
N LYS A 121 45.35 93.26 -16.19
CA LYS A 121 43.98 92.72 -16.12
C LYS A 121 43.84 91.35 -16.80
N VAL A 122 44.54 91.13 -17.92
CA VAL A 122 44.57 89.82 -18.59
C VAL A 122 45.33 88.79 -17.76
N LYS A 123 46.46 89.17 -17.14
CA LYS A 123 47.21 88.30 -16.21
C LYS A 123 46.38 87.93 -14.97
N ASP A 124 45.65 88.89 -14.39
CA ASP A 124 44.80 88.67 -13.22
C ASP A 124 43.59 87.78 -13.55
N TYR A 125 43.02 87.93 -14.75
CA TYR A 125 41.94 87.06 -15.22
C TYR A 125 42.42 85.63 -15.48
N ILE A 126 43.61 85.47 -16.07
CA ILE A 126 44.25 84.15 -16.29
C ILE A 126 44.62 83.49 -14.95
N SER A 127 45.11 84.25 -13.97
CA SER A 127 45.48 83.74 -12.65
C SER A 127 44.26 83.26 -11.85
N ASN A 128 43.16 84.03 -11.86
CA ASN A 128 41.92 83.64 -11.17
C ASN A 128 41.23 82.40 -11.78
N VAL A 129 41.31 82.22 -13.11
CA VAL A 129 40.79 81.00 -13.77
C VAL A 129 41.65 79.78 -13.41
N HIS A 130 42.98 79.95 -13.29
CA HIS A 130 43.90 78.88 -12.93
C HIS A 130 43.71 78.40 -11.47
N GLU A 131 43.41 79.31 -10.55
CA GLU A 131 43.32 79.01 -9.11
C GLU A 131 41.96 78.36 -8.73
N VAL A 132 40.85 78.80 -9.33
CA VAL A 132 39.50 78.29 -9.03
C VAL A 132 39.20 76.95 -9.72
N GLU A 133 39.71 76.71 -10.93
CA GLU A 133 39.49 75.45 -11.65
C GLU A 133 40.59 74.40 -11.37
N GLY A 134 41.82 74.81 -11.02
CA GLY A 134 42.92 73.92 -10.63
C GLY A 134 42.61 73.13 -9.35
N GLY A 135 42.18 73.80 -8.29
CA GLY A 135 41.89 73.15 -6.99
C GLY A 135 40.68 72.21 -7.05
N LYS A 136 39.63 72.55 -7.81
CA LYS A 136 38.47 71.66 -8.01
C LYS A 136 38.81 70.43 -8.85
N LEU A 137 39.65 70.57 -9.87
CA LEU A 137 40.13 69.45 -10.68
C LEU A 137 41.06 68.55 -9.87
N GLU A 138 41.89 69.11 -8.99
CA GLU A 138 42.77 68.34 -8.12
C GLU A 138 41.96 67.55 -7.08
N GLN A 139 40.95 68.18 -6.48
CA GLN A 139 40.04 67.51 -5.54
C GLN A 139 39.19 66.42 -6.22
N LEU A 140 38.74 66.63 -7.46
CA LEU A 140 38.04 65.61 -8.24
C LEU A 140 38.98 64.46 -8.65
N ALA A 141 40.22 64.77 -9.02
CA ALA A 141 41.22 63.76 -9.35
C ALA A 141 41.61 62.94 -8.11
N GLU A 142 41.78 63.57 -6.95
CA GLU A 142 42.08 62.91 -5.70
C GLU A 142 40.90 62.04 -5.22
N ASN A 143 39.67 62.54 -5.34
CA ASN A 143 38.47 61.74 -5.07
C ASN A 143 38.36 60.54 -6.03
N ALA A 144 38.70 60.72 -7.32
CA ALA A 144 38.69 59.63 -8.30
C ALA A 144 39.77 58.58 -8.00
N VAL A 145 40.98 59.01 -7.60
CA VAL A 145 42.08 58.13 -7.18
C VAL A 145 41.70 57.35 -5.91
N ASN A 146 41.16 58.03 -4.89
CA ASN A 146 40.69 57.37 -3.67
C ASN A 146 39.58 56.35 -3.96
N LYS A 147 38.67 56.66 -4.90
CA LYS A 147 37.64 55.72 -5.33
C LYS A 147 38.21 54.54 -6.12
N LEU A 148 39.25 54.78 -6.91
CA LEU A 148 39.96 53.72 -7.64
C LEU A 148 40.66 52.76 -6.66
N ASP A 149 41.29 53.27 -5.61
CA ASP A 149 41.93 52.45 -4.56
C ASP A 149 40.90 51.63 -3.77
N GLU A 150 39.73 52.19 -3.45
CA GLU A 150 38.61 51.43 -2.87
C GLU A 150 38.13 50.30 -3.80
N LEU A 151 38.04 50.57 -5.11
CA LEU A 151 37.63 49.58 -6.10
C LEU A 151 38.68 48.47 -6.26
N GLN A 152 39.97 48.80 -6.25
CA GLN A 152 41.04 47.81 -6.29
C GLN A 152 41.04 46.91 -5.05
N LYS A 153 40.76 47.46 -3.87
CA LYS A 153 40.59 46.65 -2.64
C LYS A 153 39.42 45.68 -2.77
N LYS A 154 38.27 46.15 -3.29
CA LYS A 154 37.10 45.29 -3.52
C LYS A 154 37.34 44.24 -4.60
N ASP A 155 38.09 44.56 -5.66
CA ASP A 155 38.44 43.59 -6.71
C ASP A 155 39.32 42.46 -6.16
N LYS A 156 40.25 42.82 -5.25
CA LYS A 156 41.06 41.84 -4.52
C LYS A 156 40.23 40.98 -3.57
N GLU A 157 39.25 41.56 -2.87
CA GLU A 157 38.28 40.79 -2.06
C GLU A 157 37.45 39.83 -2.93
N ILE A 158 37.01 40.28 -4.12
CA ILE A 158 36.26 39.45 -5.07
C ILE A 158 37.15 38.31 -5.61
N SER A 159 38.40 38.59 -6.00
CA SER A 159 39.35 37.53 -6.41
C SER A 159 39.56 36.52 -5.29
N ASN A 160 39.78 36.96 -4.05
CA ASN A 160 39.92 36.03 -2.91
C ASN A 160 38.64 35.20 -2.69
N LEU A 161 37.45 35.77 -2.88
CA LEU A 161 36.19 35.03 -2.79
C LEU A 161 35.99 34.06 -3.95
N GLN A 162 36.45 34.41 -5.16
CA GLN A 162 36.45 33.52 -6.32
C GLN A 162 37.42 32.37 -6.13
N ASP A 163 38.63 32.64 -5.65
CA ASP A 163 39.61 31.62 -5.28
C ASP A 163 39.04 30.70 -4.19
N ASN A 164 38.36 31.25 -3.17
CA ASN A 164 37.69 30.43 -2.15
C ASN A 164 36.53 29.60 -2.71
N LEU A 165 35.82 30.10 -3.73
CA LEU A 165 34.71 29.40 -4.39
C LEU A 165 35.21 28.32 -5.37
N GLU A 166 36.32 28.56 -6.06
CA GLU A 166 37.00 27.58 -6.92
C GLU A 166 37.72 26.51 -6.10
N ASN A 167 38.22 26.86 -4.91
CA ASN A 167 38.82 25.91 -3.96
C ASN A 167 37.80 25.17 -3.09
N LEU A 168 36.50 25.53 -3.14
CA LEU A 168 35.38 24.77 -2.57
C LEU A 168 35.17 23.48 -3.38
N THR A 169 36.08 22.55 -3.20
CA THR A 169 36.06 21.23 -3.83
C THR A 169 35.28 20.23 -2.95
N ILE A 170 34.95 19.05 -3.50
CA ILE A 170 34.36 17.94 -2.74
C ILE A 170 35.23 17.52 -1.53
N GLU A 171 36.49 17.95 -1.49
CA GLU A 171 37.46 17.69 -0.41
C GLU A 171 37.46 18.74 0.70
N ASP A 172 36.64 19.80 0.61
CA ASP A 172 36.46 20.74 1.72
C ASP A 172 36.04 19.96 2.99
N PRO A 173 36.77 20.10 4.11
CA PRO A 173 36.47 19.40 5.36
C PRO A 173 35.03 19.59 5.86
N GLU A 174 34.42 20.77 5.63
CA GLU A 174 33.04 21.04 6.01
C GLU A 174 32.05 20.30 5.11
N ILE A 175 32.28 20.27 3.79
CA ILE A 175 31.45 19.50 2.85
C ILE A 175 31.56 18.01 3.14
N LYS A 176 32.76 17.51 3.44
CA LYS A 176 32.98 16.11 3.84
C LYS A 176 32.23 15.78 5.13
N LYS A 177 32.32 16.64 6.14
CA LYS A 177 31.58 16.50 7.41
C LYS A 177 30.07 16.52 7.20
N LEU A 178 29.55 17.38 6.32
CA LEU A 178 28.14 17.43 5.97
C LEU A 178 27.68 16.14 5.26
N LYS A 179 28.46 15.62 4.31
CA LYS A 179 28.19 14.33 3.64
C LYS A 179 28.20 13.17 4.62
N GLU A 180 29.15 13.14 5.54
CA GLU A 180 29.23 12.12 6.60
C GLU A 180 28.03 12.23 7.55
N THR A 181 27.65 13.45 7.96
CA THR A 181 26.48 13.67 8.81
C THR A 181 25.19 13.25 8.10
N LEU A 182 25.03 13.60 6.83
CA LEU A 182 23.88 13.20 6.01
C LEU A 182 23.81 11.68 5.86
N TYR A 183 24.95 11.03 5.63
CA TYR A 183 25.04 9.56 5.59
C TYR A 183 24.59 8.93 6.92
N LEU A 184 25.09 9.44 8.06
CA LEU A 184 24.69 8.95 9.39
C LEU A 184 23.20 9.15 9.66
N ILE A 185 22.64 10.32 9.32
CA ILE A 185 21.19 10.58 9.45
C ILE A 185 20.40 9.63 8.55
N THR A 186 20.85 9.40 7.33
CA THR A 186 20.18 8.52 6.36
C THR A 186 20.24 7.06 6.82
N ARG A 187 21.36 6.63 7.42
CA ARG A 187 21.49 5.33 8.06
C ARG A 187 20.59 5.20 9.30
N GLN A 188 20.43 6.27 10.07
CA GLN A 188 19.47 6.29 11.17
C GLN A 188 18.02 6.17 10.66
N ILE A 189 17.67 6.81 9.54
CA ILE A 189 16.36 6.66 8.90
C ILE A 189 16.13 5.21 8.45
N GLN A 190 17.13 4.59 7.81
CA GLN A 190 17.09 3.17 7.46
C GLN A 190 16.80 2.28 8.69
N ASN A 191 17.48 2.53 9.81
CA ASN A 191 17.28 1.78 11.05
C ASN A 191 15.88 2.04 11.67
N MET A 192 15.37 3.28 11.61
CA MET A 192 14.02 3.58 12.10
C MET A 192 12.96 2.82 11.30
N GLN A 193 13.11 2.72 9.98
CA GLN A 193 12.24 1.92 9.15
C GLN A 193 12.33 0.43 9.49
N PHE A 194 13.54 -0.11 9.64
CA PHE A 194 13.71 -1.51 10.05
C PHE A 194 13.07 -1.80 11.41
N ASN A 195 13.17 -0.87 12.37
CA ASN A 195 12.52 -0.99 13.68
C ASN A 195 10.97 -1.00 13.57
N GLU A 196 10.39 -0.23 12.64
CA GLU A 196 8.95 -0.25 12.38
C GLU A 196 8.51 -1.59 11.78
N GLU A 197 9.29 -2.14 10.84
CA GLU A 197 9.04 -3.47 10.27
C GLU A 197 9.17 -4.57 11.33
N GLU A 198 10.20 -4.54 12.19
CA GLU A 198 10.38 -5.49 13.29
C GLU A 198 9.23 -5.41 14.31
N LYS A 199 8.80 -4.19 14.66
CA LYS A 199 7.62 -4.00 15.50
C LYS A 199 6.40 -4.68 14.85
N THR A 200 6.19 -4.46 13.56
CA THR A 200 5.08 -5.06 12.81
C THR A 200 5.17 -6.60 12.77
N ARG A 201 6.37 -7.18 12.61
CA ARG A 201 6.60 -8.63 12.72
C ARG A 201 6.29 -9.19 14.11
N SER A 202 6.46 -8.37 15.15
CA SER A 202 6.20 -8.77 16.54
C SER A 202 4.73 -8.61 16.96
N ASP A 203 4.03 -7.64 16.36
CA ASP A 203 2.64 -7.31 16.69
C ASP A 203 1.62 -8.31 16.08
N GLY A 204 1.99 -9.01 15.00
CA GLY A 204 1.14 -9.97 14.28
C GLY A 204 1.89 -10.82 13.26
N ASN A 205 1.16 -11.60 12.46
CA ASN A 205 1.70 -12.40 11.35
C ASN A 205 1.45 -11.71 10.01
N SER A 206 2.14 -12.11 8.95
CA SER A 206 1.78 -11.82 7.57
C SER A 206 0.34 -12.25 7.28
N GLY A 207 -0.44 -11.37 6.65
CA GLY A 207 -1.86 -11.58 6.41
C GLY A 207 -2.62 -10.29 6.11
N ILE A 208 -3.94 -10.42 5.99
CA ILE A 208 -4.83 -9.28 5.82
C ILE A 208 -5.03 -8.61 7.17
N LYS A 209 -4.78 -7.30 7.21
CA LYS A 209 -4.95 -6.49 8.42
C LYS A 209 -6.33 -5.87 8.48
N GLN A 210 -6.76 -5.25 7.38
CA GLN A 210 -8.00 -4.47 7.35
C GLN A 210 -8.52 -4.26 5.93
N ILE A 211 -9.85 -4.28 5.76
CA ILE A 211 -10.54 -3.79 4.57
C ILE A 211 -11.08 -2.38 4.82
N ARG A 212 -11.45 -1.67 3.75
CA ARG A 212 -12.03 -0.34 3.87
C ARG A 212 -13.30 -0.35 4.74
N THR A 213 -13.30 0.48 5.79
CA THR A 213 -14.48 0.70 6.63
C THR A 213 -15.53 1.51 5.87
N ARG A 214 -16.73 0.95 5.70
CA ARG A 214 -17.88 1.64 5.08
C ARG A 214 -18.91 2.12 6.10
N ASN A 215 -19.12 1.31 7.15
CA ASN A 215 -20.10 1.55 8.19
C ASN A 215 -19.39 1.54 9.55
N ALA A 216 -19.92 2.30 10.51
CA ALA A 216 -19.54 2.25 11.90
C ALA A 216 -20.82 2.25 12.76
N GLY A 217 -20.70 1.94 14.05
CA GLY A 217 -21.83 1.99 14.97
C GLY A 217 -21.38 2.17 16.41
N GLY A 218 -22.34 2.19 17.35
CA GLY A 218 -22.08 2.47 18.76
C GLY A 218 -21.23 1.43 19.52
N LYS A 219 -20.83 0.33 18.87
CA LYS A 219 -19.92 -0.69 19.41
C LYS A 219 -18.78 -0.90 18.44
N THR A 220 -17.59 -1.24 18.95
CA THR A 220 -16.37 -1.40 18.16
C THR A 220 -16.52 -2.41 17.03
N TYR A 221 -17.24 -3.51 17.27
CA TYR A 221 -17.54 -4.54 16.29
C TYR A 221 -18.56 -4.14 15.21
N HIS A 222 -19.18 -2.96 15.29
CA HIS A 222 -20.03 -2.44 14.20
C HIS A 222 -19.23 -1.77 13.08
N SER A 223 -17.89 -1.77 13.16
CA SER A 223 -17.00 -1.33 12.09
C SER A 223 -16.34 -2.52 11.40
N SER A 224 -16.04 -2.39 10.10
CA SER A 224 -15.38 -3.45 9.33
C SER A 224 -13.91 -3.64 9.78
N SER A 225 -13.47 -4.89 9.79
CA SER A 225 -12.10 -5.31 10.16
C SER A 225 -11.38 -5.82 8.92
N HIS A 226 -10.81 -7.02 8.93
CA HIS A 226 -10.41 -7.79 7.74
C HIS A 226 -11.66 -8.38 7.01
N THR A 227 -12.82 -8.34 7.66
CA THR A 227 -14.12 -8.75 7.12
C THR A 227 -15.21 -7.71 7.41
N GLY A 228 -16.32 -7.82 6.69
CA GLY A 228 -17.51 -7.00 6.86
C GLY A 228 -18.73 -7.78 6.43
N ARG A 229 -19.32 -7.42 5.28
CA ARG A 229 -20.31 -8.26 4.59
C ARG A 229 -19.67 -9.30 3.67
N SER A 230 -18.43 -9.06 3.25
CA SER A 230 -17.61 -10.02 2.51
C SER A 230 -16.18 -10.02 3.07
N PHE A 231 -15.55 -11.20 3.03
CA PHE A 231 -14.17 -11.35 3.46
C PHE A 231 -13.24 -10.67 2.45
N ALA A 232 -12.26 -9.87 2.90
CA ALA A 232 -11.35 -9.13 2.01
C ALA A 232 -12.06 -8.28 0.93
N SER A 233 -13.31 -7.88 1.15
CA SER A 233 -14.16 -7.20 0.15
C SER A 233 -14.29 -7.98 -1.18
N ILE A 234 -14.25 -9.31 -1.13
CA ILE A 234 -14.48 -10.18 -2.29
C ILE A 234 -15.91 -9.98 -2.83
N HIS A 235 -16.03 -9.89 -4.16
CA HIS A 235 -17.28 -9.65 -4.89
C HIS A 235 -17.24 -10.30 -6.30
N ASP A 236 -18.37 -10.31 -7.00
CA ASP A 236 -18.55 -11.08 -8.23
C ASP A 236 -18.35 -10.24 -9.50
N HIS A 237 -17.45 -10.73 -10.35
CA HIS A 237 -17.25 -10.30 -11.73
C HIS A 237 -17.59 -11.42 -12.71
N SER A 238 -18.61 -12.21 -12.40
CA SER A 238 -18.98 -13.41 -13.18
C SER A 238 -19.39 -13.13 -14.64
N ASN A 239 -19.72 -11.88 -14.99
CA ASN A 239 -19.90 -11.43 -16.37
C ASN A 239 -18.58 -11.16 -17.11
N ASN A 240 -17.43 -11.25 -16.44
CA ASN A 240 -16.12 -11.19 -17.08
C ASN A 240 -15.57 -12.61 -17.22
N LYS A 241 -14.85 -12.87 -18.30
CA LYS A 241 -14.36 -14.24 -18.60
C LYS A 241 -13.37 -14.74 -17.56
N LYS A 242 -12.40 -13.91 -17.13
CA LYS A 242 -11.25 -14.33 -16.29
C LYS A 242 -10.97 -13.43 -15.10
N ILE A 243 -11.89 -12.54 -14.71
CA ILE A 243 -11.66 -11.58 -13.62
C ILE A 243 -12.32 -12.09 -12.33
N CYS A 244 -11.58 -12.03 -11.23
CA CYS A 244 -12.09 -12.26 -9.89
C CYS A 244 -12.12 -10.94 -9.12
N GLY A 245 -13.29 -10.58 -8.59
CA GLY A 245 -13.48 -9.34 -7.84
C GLY A 245 -12.90 -9.42 -6.43
N MET A 246 -12.12 -8.41 -6.05
CA MET A 246 -11.58 -8.24 -4.71
C MET A 246 -11.31 -6.75 -4.44
N GLY A 247 -11.83 -6.22 -3.34
CA GLY A 247 -11.66 -4.82 -3.00
C GLY A 247 -10.26 -4.46 -2.50
N GLU A 248 -10.09 -3.21 -2.06
CA GLU A 248 -8.88 -2.74 -1.40
C GLU A 248 -8.74 -3.34 0.01
N PHE A 249 -7.52 -3.68 0.39
CA PHE A 249 -7.18 -4.08 1.75
C PHE A 249 -5.78 -3.59 2.13
N ILE A 250 -5.54 -3.57 3.44
CA ILE A 250 -4.22 -3.41 4.03
C ILE A 250 -3.67 -4.82 4.28
N GLY A 251 -2.54 -5.10 3.65
CA GLY A 251 -1.80 -6.36 3.81
C GLY A 251 -0.52 -6.13 4.58
N VAL A 252 -0.07 -7.17 5.28
CA VAL A 252 1.26 -7.21 5.89
C VAL A 252 2.00 -8.44 5.36
N LEU A 253 3.22 -8.24 4.87
CA LEU A 253 4.10 -9.31 4.42
C LEU A 253 5.50 -9.07 4.98
N ASN A 254 5.98 -10.00 5.80
CA ASN A 254 7.26 -9.90 6.52
C ASN A 254 7.47 -8.53 7.19
N GLY A 255 6.50 -8.03 7.96
CA GLY A 255 6.58 -6.73 8.62
C GLY A 255 6.34 -5.51 7.74
N VAL A 256 6.19 -5.67 6.43
CA VAL A 256 5.89 -4.54 5.53
C VAL A 256 4.38 -4.38 5.41
N GLU A 257 3.87 -3.26 5.92
CA GLU A 257 2.47 -2.87 5.82
C GLU A 257 2.23 -1.99 4.58
N PHE A 258 1.27 -2.39 3.75
CA PHE A 258 0.92 -1.68 2.52
C PHE A 258 -0.58 -1.73 2.26
N ARG A 259 -1.10 -0.74 1.53
CA ARG A 259 -2.50 -0.70 1.11
C ARG A 259 -2.58 -0.96 -0.38
N THR A 260 -3.35 -1.96 -0.79
CA THR A 260 -3.57 -2.24 -2.20
C THR A 260 -4.47 -1.18 -2.84
N ARG A 261 -4.47 -1.12 -4.17
CA ARG A 261 -5.60 -0.57 -4.92
C ARG A 261 -6.76 -1.57 -4.91
N HIS A 262 -7.88 -1.27 -5.58
CA HIS A 262 -8.91 -2.27 -5.83
C HIS A 262 -8.32 -3.42 -6.67
N ASN A 263 -8.54 -4.66 -6.27
CA ASN A 263 -7.79 -5.83 -6.74
C ASN A 263 -8.58 -6.72 -7.70
N ASP A 264 -9.28 -6.17 -8.68
CA ASP A 264 -9.92 -6.99 -9.71
C ASP A 264 -8.83 -7.67 -10.54
N TYR A 265 -8.50 -8.91 -10.18
CA TYR A 265 -7.33 -9.62 -10.70
C TYR A 265 -7.75 -10.67 -11.73
N ALA A 266 -6.93 -10.82 -12.76
CA ALA A 266 -7.11 -11.83 -13.79
C ALA A 266 -6.56 -13.20 -13.34
N LEU A 267 -7.22 -14.29 -13.76
CA LEU A 267 -6.76 -15.65 -13.54
C LEU A 267 -5.50 -15.97 -14.38
N ARG A 268 -4.35 -15.61 -13.84
CA ARG A 268 -3.02 -15.81 -14.44
C ARG A 268 -2.08 -16.54 -13.48
N SER A 269 -1.18 -17.36 -14.02
CA SER A 269 -0.07 -17.98 -13.30
C SER A 269 1.27 -17.33 -13.66
N ALA A 270 2.30 -17.61 -12.87
CA ALA A 270 3.68 -17.40 -13.32
C ALA A 270 3.94 -18.15 -14.64
N ALA A 271 4.77 -17.59 -15.51
CA ALA A 271 5.08 -18.20 -16.80
C ALA A 271 5.93 -19.48 -16.63
N HIS A 272 5.61 -20.54 -17.39
CA HIS A 272 6.39 -21.79 -17.28
C HIS A 272 7.74 -21.73 -18.00
N ASN A 273 7.76 -21.11 -19.19
CA ASN A 273 8.90 -21.13 -20.11
C ASN A 273 9.52 -19.74 -20.33
N ASP A 274 9.16 -18.76 -19.51
CA ASP A 274 9.65 -17.38 -19.61
C ASP A 274 10.21 -16.94 -18.26
N LYS A 275 11.49 -16.61 -18.23
CA LYS A 275 12.22 -16.17 -17.02
C LYS A 275 12.21 -14.65 -16.85
N ARG A 276 11.59 -13.89 -17.75
CA ARG A 276 11.52 -12.43 -17.61
C ARG A 276 10.78 -12.06 -16.33
N TYR A 277 11.23 -10.96 -15.72
CA TYR A 277 10.55 -10.36 -14.58
C TYR A 277 9.07 -10.15 -14.90
N GLU A 278 8.21 -10.61 -13.99
CA GLU A 278 6.74 -10.51 -14.09
C GLU A 278 6.09 -11.20 -15.30
N ALA A 279 6.79 -12.09 -16.00
CA ALA A 279 6.15 -12.90 -17.02
C ALA A 279 5.04 -13.78 -16.43
N THR A 280 3.84 -13.67 -17.00
CA THR A 280 2.66 -14.43 -16.61
C THR A 280 2.07 -15.19 -17.79
N LYS A 281 1.27 -16.21 -17.49
CA LYS A 281 0.48 -16.95 -18.46
C LYS A 281 -0.97 -16.99 -17.99
N GLU A 282 -1.91 -16.84 -18.91
CA GLU A 282 -3.32 -17.02 -18.58
C GLU A 282 -3.64 -18.47 -18.22
N LEU A 283 -4.53 -18.65 -17.25
CA LEU A 283 -5.07 -19.97 -16.93
C LEU A 283 -6.12 -20.39 -17.95
N GLU A 284 -6.06 -21.67 -18.30
CA GLU A 284 -7.04 -22.32 -19.17
C GLU A 284 -8.21 -22.83 -18.33
N PHE A 285 -9.43 -22.55 -18.79
CA PHE A 285 -10.62 -23.13 -18.17
C PHE A 285 -10.74 -24.63 -18.50
N PRO A 286 -11.30 -25.43 -17.58
CA PRO A 286 -11.52 -26.85 -17.83
C PRO A 286 -12.55 -27.07 -18.94
N ASP A 287 -12.34 -28.13 -19.72
CA ASP A 287 -13.23 -28.48 -20.83
C ASP A 287 -14.62 -28.91 -20.34
N VAL A 288 -15.59 -28.87 -21.26
CA VAL A 288 -16.94 -29.36 -20.98
C VAL A 288 -16.93 -30.90 -20.99
N PRO A 289 -17.54 -31.58 -19.99
CA PRO A 289 -17.62 -33.03 -20.01
C PRO A 289 -18.25 -33.56 -21.32
N PRO A 290 -17.64 -34.54 -22.01
CA PRO A 290 -18.17 -35.05 -23.28
C PRO A 290 -19.59 -35.61 -23.18
N ARG A 291 -20.01 -36.08 -22.00
CA ARG A 291 -21.39 -36.55 -21.76
C ARG A 291 -22.42 -35.43 -21.91
N VAL A 292 -22.07 -34.19 -21.57
CA VAL A 292 -22.91 -33.01 -21.80
C VAL A 292 -22.97 -32.73 -23.30
N LEU A 293 -21.82 -32.61 -23.97
CA LEU A 293 -21.76 -32.27 -25.40
C LEU A 293 -22.42 -33.30 -26.34
N LYS A 294 -22.55 -34.55 -25.90
CA LYS A 294 -23.26 -35.62 -26.65
C LYS A 294 -24.79 -35.48 -26.62
N LYS A 295 -25.35 -34.63 -25.77
CA LYS A 295 -26.81 -34.43 -25.72
C LYS A 295 -27.27 -33.53 -26.87
N THR A 296 -28.41 -33.88 -27.45
CA THR A 296 -28.90 -33.27 -28.70
C THR A 296 -29.59 -31.93 -28.48
N THR A 297 -30.28 -31.78 -27.34
CA THR A 297 -31.00 -30.55 -27.00
C THR A 297 -30.35 -29.81 -25.84
N VAL A 298 -30.54 -28.49 -25.81
CA VAL A 298 -30.03 -27.65 -24.69
C VAL A 298 -30.64 -28.08 -23.35
N ALA A 299 -31.91 -28.50 -23.33
CA ALA A 299 -32.57 -29.00 -22.12
C ALA A 299 -31.89 -30.27 -21.58
N GLU A 300 -31.55 -31.23 -22.45
CA GLU A 300 -30.80 -32.43 -22.05
C GLU A 300 -29.38 -32.10 -21.60
N GLN A 301 -28.71 -31.13 -22.25
CA GLN A 301 -27.40 -30.64 -21.82
C GLN A 301 -27.45 -30.03 -20.41
N ILE A 302 -28.47 -29.22 -20.13
CA ILE A 302 -28.72 -28.63 -18.80
C ILE A 302 -28.87 -29.72 -17.76
N THR A 303 -29.74 -30.71 -18.01
CA THR A 303 -29.97 -31.83 -17.07
C THR A 303 -28.68 -32.60 -16.80
N GLU A 304 -27.90 -32.91 -17.83
CA GLU A 304 -26.62 -33.60 -17.64
C GLU A 304 -25.59 -32.72 -16.91
N MET A 305 -25.50 -31.42 -17.21
CA MET A 305 -24.60 -30.49 -16.52
C MET A 305 -24.93 -30.38 -15.02
N LYS A 306 -26.22 -30.40 -14.65
CA LYS A 306 -26.65 -30.43 -13.25
C LYS A 306 -26.10 -31.65 -12.51
N GLU A 307 -26.09 -32.83 -13.13
CA GLU A 307 -25.52 -34.04 -12.52
C GLU A 307 -24.01 -33.90 -12.22
N TRP A 308 -23.25 -33.16 -13.06
CA TRP A 308 -21.84 -32.87 -12.78
C TRP A 308 -21.66 -31.91 -11.61
N PHE A 309 -22.51 -30.89 -11.49
CA PHE A 309 -22.51 -29.99 -10.34
C PHE A 309 -22.97 -30.69 -9.05
N LYS A 310 -23.94 -31.60 -9.14
CA LYS A 310 -24.39 -32.45 -8.03
C LYS A 310 -23.28 -33.37 -7.55
N ALA A 311 -22.55 -34.01 -8.47
CA ALA A 311 -21.37 -34.81 -8.16
C ALA A 311 -20.29 -33.99 -7.45
N PHE A 312 -20.00 -32.77 -7.93
CA PHE A 312 -19.08 -31.86 -7.25
C PHE A 312 -19.58 -31.46 -5.86
N LYS A 313 -20.83 -31.02 -5.71
CA LYS A 313 -21.41 -30.63 -4.42
C LYS A 313 -21.35 -31.75 -3.39
N ASN A 314 -21.67 -32.97 -3.80
CA ASN A 314 -21.69 -34.15 -2.94
C ASN A 314 -20.31 -34.80 -2.78
N GLN A 315 -19.29 -34.31 -3.49
CA GLN A 315 -17.95 -34.91 -3.58
C GLN A 315 -18.00 -36.40 -4.00
N ASP A 316 -18.99 -36.76 -4.82
CA ASP A 316 -19.20 -38.12 -5.33
C ASP A 316 -18.78 -38.22 -6.80
N TYR A 317 -17.64 -38.87 -7.03
CA TYR A 317 -17.06 -39.06 -8.35
C TYR A 317 -17.30 -40.46 -8.93
N SER A 318 -18.17 -41.28 -8.32
CA SER A 318 -18.45 -42.66 -8.77
C SER A 318 -19.02 -42.72 -10.19
N ASN A 319 -20.03 -41.88 -10.46
CA ASN A 319 -20.77 -41.87 -11.73
C ASN A 319 -20.35 -40.73 -12.67
N ARG A 320 -19.88 -39.61 -12.09
CA ARG A 320 -19.46 -38.39 -12.77
C ARG A 320 -18.18 -37.90 -12.11
N ASP A 321 -17.04 -38.34 -12.63
CA ASP A 321 -15.73 -37.95 -12.09
C ASP A 321 -15.42 -36.47 -12.37
N TYR A 322 -15.97 -35.60 -11.52
CA TYR A 322 -15.94 -34.16 -11.65
C TYR A 322 -14.52 -33.60 -11.60
N ARG A 323 -13.56 -34.30 -10.96
CA ARG A 323 -12.18 -33.84 -10.71
C ARG A 323 -11.40 -33.53 -11.99
N LYS A 324 -11.87 -34.01 -13.15
CA LYS A 324 -11.33 -33.71 -14.47
C LYS A 324 -11.79 -32.36 -15.02
N TYR A 325 -12.95 -31.89 -14.59
CA TYR A 325 -13.64 -30.72 -15.14
C TYR A 325 -13.87 -29.61 -14.11
N PHE A 326 -13.70 -29.91 -12.82
CA PHE A 326 -13.71 -28.96 -11.72
C PHE A 326 -12.29 -28.93 -11.17
N LYS A 327 -11.53 -27.88 -11.50
CA LYS A 327 -10.10 -27.82 -11.22
C LYS A 327 -9.82 -26.81 -10.11
N PRO A 328 -9.25 -27.23 -8.96
CA PRO A 328 -8.85 -26.29 -7.94
C PRO A 328 -7.60 -25.53 -8.37
N ILE A 329 -7.62 -24.22 -8.16
CA ILE A 329 -6.47 -23.34 -8.28
C ILE A 329 -6.26 -22.61 -6.95
N LEU A 330 -5.02 -22.35 -6.58
CA LEU A 330 -4.64 -21.58 -5.40
C LEU A 330 -4.18 -20.19 -5.85
N CYS A 331 -4.94 -19.16 -5.48
CA CYS A 331 -4.51 -17.78 -5.68
C CYS A 331 -3.72 -17.30 -4.46
N TYR A 332 -2.70 -16.47 -4.68
CA TYR A 332 -1.76 -16.01 -3.67
C TYR A 332 -1.36 -14.55 -3.91
N LEU A 333 -1.04 -13.86 -2.83
CA LEU A 333 -0.50 -12.51 -2.83
C LEU A 333 1.00 -12.61 -2.66
N GLU A 334 1.76 -12.17 -3.66
CA GLU A 334 3.23 -12.06 -3.62
C GLU A 334 3.63 -10.61 -3.41
N GLY A 335 4.61 -10.35 -2.55
CA GLY A 335 5.22 -9.04 -2.35
C GLY A 335 6.75 -9.08 -2.30
N ALA A 336 7.40 -8.06 -2.82
CA ALA A 336 8.85 -7.95 -2.83
C ALA A 336 9.31 -6.49 -2.86
N TRP A 337 10.50 -6.25 -2.32
CA TRP A 337 11.20 -4.99 -2.52
C TRP A 337 11.82 -4.97 -3.91
N THR A 338 11.54 -3.93 -4.67
CA THR A 338 11.96 -3.79 -6.07
C THR A 338 12.79 -2.53 -6.26
N ARG A 339 13.80 -2.61 -7.12
CA ARG A 339 14.62 -1.47 -7.51
C ARG A 339 13.80 -0.50 -8.39
N PRO A 340 14.12 0.80 -8.46
CA PRO A 340 13.43 1.75 -9.34
C PRO A 340 13.65 1.43 -10.82
N LYS A 341 12.63 1.66 -11.66
CA LYS A 341 12.68 1.31 -13.11
C LYS A 341 13.70 2.16 -13.86
N ASP A 342 13.74 3.41 -13.46
CA ASP A 342 14.59 4.46 -13.98
C ASP A 342 14.97 5.39 -12.82
N ASP A 343 15.87 6.33 -13.09
CA ASP A 343 16.31 7.33 -12.12
C ASP A 343 15.18 8.29 -11.68
N LYS A 344 14.02 8.25 -12.35
CA LYS A 344 12.84 9.07 -12.06
C LYS A 344 11.83 8.35 -11.16
N GLY A 345 12.10 7.09 -10.79
CA GLY A 345 11.21 6.29 -9.95
C GLY A 345 9.90 5.92 -10.65
N GLY A 346 9.96 5.56 -11.94
CA GLY A 346 8.81 5.04 -12.68
C GLY A 346 8.12 3.88 -11.95
N ILE A 347 6.78 3.90 -11.94
CA ILE A 347 5.93 2.86 -11.34
C ILE A 347 5.77 1.69 -12.32
N ASP A 348 5.90 0.47 -11.80
CA ASP A 348 5.42 -0.74 -12.49
C ASP A 348 4.00 -1.05 -11.99
N GLU A 349 3.08 -1.37 -12.91
CA GLU A 349 1.75 -1.82 -12.52
C GLU A 349 1.88 -3.21 -11.86
N PRO A 350 1.40 -3.38 -10.60
CA PRO A 350 1.61 -4.61 -9.83
C PRO A 350 1.07 -5.87 -10.53
N PHE A 351 -0.08 -5.75 -11.20
CA PHE A 351 -0.66 -6.81 -12.03
C PHE A 351 -1.72 -6.22 -12.96
N GLU A 352 -2.03 -6.92 -14.04
CA GLU A 352 -3.07 -6.51 -14.98
C GLU A 352 -4.47 -6.52 -14.33
N SER A 353 -5.17 -5.41 -14.47
CA SER A 353 -6.58 -5.27 -14.09
C SER A 353 -7.29 -4.40 -15.12
N ASP A 354 -8.37 -4.91 -15.72
CA ASP A 354 -9.06 -4.25 -16.83
C ASP A 354 -9.83 -2.99 -16.41
N ARG A 355 -9.95 -2.75 -15.09
CA ARG A 355 -10.74 -1.68 -14.49
C ARG A 355 -9.95 -0.74 -13.60
N HIS A 356 -8.80 -1.20 -13.10
CA HIS A 356 -8.00 -0.46 -12.14
C HIS A 356 -6.54 -0.46 -12.54
N SER A 357 -5.90 0.68 -12.41
CA SER A 357 -4.47 0.87 -12.66
C SER A 357 -3.97 1.89 -11.67
N ILE A 358 -2.69 1.83 -11.30
CA ILE A 358 -2.12 2.85 -10.42
C ILE A 358 -2.21 4.22 -11.11
N ASP A 359 -2.95 5.15 -10.49
CA ASP A 359 -3.05 6.53 -10.99
C ASP A 359 -1.84 7.37 -10.53
N ALA A 360 -0.65 7.06 -11.03
CA ALA A 360 0.56 7.84 -10.83
C ALA A 360 1.66 7.47 -11.84
N LYS A 361 2.47 8.44 -12.24
CA LYS A 361 3.60 8.23 -13.17
C LYS A 361 4.89 7.83 -12.47
N SER A 362 5.05 8.20 -11.19
CA SER A 362 6.24 7.91 -10.40
C SER A 362 5.92 7.65 -8.93
N TRP A 363 6.84 7.01 -8.22
CA TRP A 363 6.73 6.70 -6.79
C TRP A 363 6.38 7.94 -5.97
N PHE A 364 7.00 9.08 -6.26
CA PHE A 364 6.77 10.33 -5.56
C PHE A 364 5.39 10.94 -5.83
N GLU A 365 4.88 10.83 -7.07
CA GLU A 365 3.52 11.27 -7.38
C GLU A 365 2.49 10.42 -6.60
N LEU A 366 2.66 9.09 -6.60
CA LEU A 366 1.79 8.19 -5.84
C LEU A 366 1.80 8.53 -4.35
N GLN A 367 2.99 8.72 -3.77
CA GLN A 367 3.13 9.11 -2.36
C GLN A 367 2.46 10.44 -2.06
N ASN A 368 2.57 11.44 -2.94
CA ASN A 368 1.92 12.74 -2.74
C ASN A 368 0.39 12.64 -2.81
N LYS A 369 -0.16 11.88 -3.78
CA LYS A 369 -1.59 11.61 -3.87
C LYS A 369 -2.10 10.85 -2.64
N ILE A 370 -1.37 9.84 -2.18
CA ILE A 370 -1.71 9.10 -0.96
C ILE A 370 -1.66 10.01 0.26
N ARG A 371 -0.59 10.80 0.45
CA ARG A 371 -0.48 11.75 1.56
C ARG A 371 -1.62 12.76 1.55
N PHE A 372 -2.01 13.27 0.38
CA PHE A 372 -3.15 14.15 0.25
C PHE A 372 -4.45 13.47 0.70
N THR A 373 -4.78 12.29 0.15
CA THR A 373 -6.01 11.56 0.52
C THR A 373 -6.04 11.13 1.99
N SER A 374 -4.91 10.71 2.55
CA SER A 374 -4.79 10.38 3.97
C SER A 374 -4.92 11.61 4.87
N TYR A 375 -4.45 12.77 4.44
CA TYR A 375 -4.58 14.03 5.17
C TYR A 375 -5.99 14.62 5.10
N SER A 376 -6.63 14.55 3.93
CA SER A 376 -7.99 15.08 3.70
C SER A 376 -9.09 14.12 4.16
N GLY A 377 -8.77 12.83 4.36
CA GLY A 377 -9.76 11.77 4.57
C GLY A 377 -10.60 11.46 3.32
N THR A 378 -10.23 11.96 2.14
CA THR A 378 -10.97 11.72 0.89
C THR A 378 -10.55 10.40 0.24
N LYS A 379 -11.43 9.83 -0.58
CA LYS A 379 -11.12 8.63 -1.39
C LYS A 379 -10.89 8.99 -2.84
N ASP A 380 -10.05 8.21 -3.52
CA ASP A 380 -10.09 8.15 -4.97
C ASP A 380 -11.37 7.43 -5.42
N LEU A 381 -12.09 8.01 -6.39
CA LEU A 381 -13.37 7.47 -6.86
C LEU A 381 -13.19 6.19 -7.67
N LEU A 382 -12.06 6.07 -8.36
CA LEU A 382 -11.71 4.91 -9.17
C LEU A 382 -10.91 3.87 -8.36
N GLU A 383 -10.61 4.13 -7.09
CA GLU A 383 -9.93 3.21 -6.17
C GLU A 383 -8.57 2.71 -6.71
N ASN A 384 -7.86 3.61 -7.40
CA ASN A 384 -6.61 3.39 -8.13
C ASN A 384 -5.34 3.78 -7.36
N LEU A 385 -5.47 4.19 -6.10
CA LEU A 385 -4.35 4.66 -5.28
C LEU A 385 -3.91 3.61 -4.24
N ALA A 386 -2.80 2.92 -4.53
CA ALA A 386 -2.12 2.03 -3.58
C ALA A 386 -1.12 2.80 -2.69
N TRP A 387 -1.02 2.43 -1.41
CA TRP A 387 0.09 2.86 -0.55
C TRP A 387 1.20 1.83 -0.60
N LEU A 388 2.31 2.19 -1.24
CA LEU A 388 3.49 1.34 -1.44
C LEU A 388 4.70 1.95 -0.74
N PRO A 389 5.13 1.37 0.40
CA PRO A 389 6.31 1.86 1.14
C PRO A 389 7.57 1.89 0.28
N THR A 390 8.45 2.84 0.57
CA THR A 390 9.82 2.88 0.05
C THR A 390 10.81 2.67 1.17
N SER A 391 11.94 2.03 0.89
CA SER A 391 12.98 1.74 1.87
C SER A 391 14.37 2.06 1.33
N ILE A 392 15.30 2.34 2.24
CA ILE A 392 16.72 2.43 1.96
C ILE A 392 17.30 1.04 2.18
N PHE A 393 17.67 0.37 1.09
CA PHE A 393 18.19 -0.99 1.13
C PHE A 393 19.69 -1.05 1.41
N GLY A 394 20.39 0.05 1.18
CA GLY A 394 21.81 0.16 1.46
C GLY A 394 22.38 1.42 0.86
N PHE A 395 23.69 1.43 0.66
CA PHE A 395 24.41 2.56 0.08
C PHE A 395 25.31 2.08 -1.06
N ASP A 396 25.60 2.96 -2.01
CA ASP A 396 26.68 2.73 -2.97
C ASP A 396 28.05 3.12 -2.39
N GLU A 397 29.11 2.90 -3.18
CA GLU A 397 30.49 3.24 -2.82
C GLU A 397 30.67 4.72 -2.45
N ASN A 398 29.79 5.59 -2.98
CA ASN A 398 29.77 7.02 -2.74
C ASN A 398 28.87 7.43 -1.55
N LYS A 399 28.43 6.47 -0.72
CA LYS A 399 27.51 6.66 0.42
C LYS A 399 26.14 7.23 0.00
N LYS A 400 25.73 7.10 -1.26
CA LYS A 400 24.40 7.48 -1.74
C LYS A 400 23.40 6.36 -1.43
N PRO A 401 22.19 6.67 -0.92
CA PRO A 401 21.22 5.64 -0.58
C PRO A 401 20.70 4.93 -1.84
N LYS A 402 20.66 3.59 -1.77
CA LYS A 402 19.98 2.72 -2.73
C LYS A 402 18.54 2.53 -2.26
N LEU A 403 17.59 3.07 -3.02
CA LEU A 403 16.17 2.97 -2.69
C LEU A 403 15.53 1.72 -3.30
N ALA A 404 14.53 1.20 -2.61
CA ALA A 404 13.61 0.19 -3.12
C ALA A 404 12.17 0.58 -2.80
N GLN A 405 11.23 0.15 -3.63
CA GLN A 405 9.80 0.24 -3.34
C GLN A 405 9.22 -1.15 -3.15
N TRP A 406 8.34 -1.28 -2.17
CA TRP A 406 7.54 -2.47 -2.00
C TRP A 406 6.50 -2.57 -3.13
N ASN A 407 6.54 -3.66 -3.87
CA ASN A 407 5.54 -3.98 -4.89
C ASN A 407 4.90 -5.33 -4.59
N TYR A 408 3.67 -5.50 -5.04
CA TYR A 408 2.88 -6.71 -4.81
C TYR A 408 2.23 -7.19 -6.11
N ARG A 409 1.77 -8.43 -6.16
CA ARG A 409 0.89 -8.93 -7.22
C ARG A 409 0.03 -10.09 -6.72
N ILE A 410 -1.12 -10.28 -7.35
CA ILE A 410 -1.96 -11.46 -7.12
C ILE A 410 -1.87 -12.35 -8.34
N LEU A 411 -1.54 -13.63 -8.13
CA LEU A 411 -1.50 -14.66 -9.16
C LEU A 411 -2.17 -15.93 -8.64
N CYS A 412 -2.40 -16.87 -9.56
CA CYS A 412 -2.99 -18.16 -9.24
C CYS A 412 -2.17 -19.32 -9.80
N HIS A 413 -2.21 -20.44 -9.09
CA HIS A 413 -1.48 -21.66 -9.41
C HIS A 413 -2.46 -22.83 -9.58
N PRO A 414 -2.46 -23.55 -10.71
CA PRO A 414 -3.23 -24.78 -10.83
C PRO A 414 -2.62 -25.87 -9.97
N LEU A 415 -3.36 -26.37 -8.99
CA LEU A 415 -2.86 -27.40 -8.08
C LEU A 415 -2.59 -28.71 -8.84
N SER A 416 -1.50 -29.40 -8.48
CA SER A 416 -1.16 -30.69 -9.07
C SER A 416 -2.17 -31.80 -8.79
N LYS A 417 -2.95 -31.66 -7.71
CA LYS A 417 -3.92 -32.63 -7.21
C LYS A 417 -5.30 -32.00 -7.04
N ASP A 418 -6.32 -32.86 -7.04
CA ASP A 418 -7.65 -32.46 -6.60
C ASP A 418 -7.65 -32.10 -5.11
N LEU A 419 -8.56 -31.20 -4.72
CA LEU A 419 -8.72 -30.77 -3.34
C LEU A 419 -10.16 -31.05 -2.91
N PRO A 420 -10.39 -31.99 -1.98
CA PRO A 420 -11.72 -32.21 -1.44
C PRO A 420 -12.24 -30.99 -0.68
N THR A 421 -13.50 -30.62 -0.87
CA THR A 421 -14.10 -29.48 -0.15
C THR A 421 -14.22 -29.72 1.36
N SER A 422 -14.16 -30.99 1.80
CA SER A 422 -14.12 -31.37 3.21
C SER A 422 -12.84 -30.94 3.93
N TYR A 423 -11.77 -30.61 3.19
CA TYR A 423 -10.51 -30.09 3.73
C TYR A 423 -10.60 -28.60 4.07
N LEU A 424 -11.60 -27.89 3.52
CA LEU A 424 -11.82 -26.47 3.73
C LEU A 424 -12.76 -26.28 4.91
N LYS A 425 -12.21 -26.15 6.12
CA LYS A 425 -13.00 -25.97 7.34
C LYS A 425 -13.46 -24.52 7.48
N PRO A 426 -14.76 -24.23 7.55
CA PRO A 426 -15.23 -22.87 7.78
C PRO A 426 -14.74 -22.37 9.15
N ILE A 427 -14.37 -21.10 9.23
CA ILE A 427 -13.97 -20.45 10.48
C ILE A 427 -15.05 -19.46 10.88
N MET A 428 -15.63 -19.66 12.05
CA MET A 428 -16.65 -18.76 12.60
C MET A 428 -16.04 -17.39 12.91
N ASP A 429 -16.82 -16.34 12.70
CA ASP A 429 -16.39 -14.96 12.95
C ASP A 429 -17.48 -14.20 13.72
N PRO A 430 -17.40 -14.20 15.07
CA PRO A 430 -18.37 -13.51 15.91
C PRO A 430 -18.45 -12.00 15.60
N HIS A 431 -17.37 -11.38 15.13
CA HIS A 431 -17.36 -9.96 14.73
C HIS A 431 -18.31 -9.73 13.57
N SER A 432 -18.13 -10.44 12.45
CA SER A 432 -19.00 -10.31 11.27
C SER A 432 -20.45 -10.74 11.56
N GLN A 433 -20.64 -11.82 12.33
CA GLN A 433 -21.96 -12.31 12.70
C GLN A 433 -22.74 -11.29 13.53
N LYS A 434 -22.12 -10.73 14.59
CA LYS A 434 -22.78 -9.73 15.44
C LYS A 434 -22.99 -8.42 14.70
N MET A 435 -22.03 -8.00 13.87
CA MET A 435 -22.16 -6.80 13.05
C MET A 435 -23.38 -6.87 12.12
N ASN A 436 -23.66 -8.03 11.53
CA ASN A 436 -24.72 -8.21 10.53
C ASN A 436 -25.99 -8.89 11.05
N GLY A 437 -26.02 -9.31 12.33
CA GLY A 437 -27.13 -10.05 12.92
C GLY A 437 -27.36 -11.43 12.30
N TRP A 438 -26.28 -12.13 11.94
CA TRP A 438 -26.34 -13.46 11.35
C TRP A 438 -26.19 -14.55 12.40
N ASN A 439 -26.98 -15.63 12.27
CA ASN A 439 -26.76 -16.89 12.97
C ASN A 439 -25.72 -17.74 12.22
N ASP A 440 -25.34 -18.87 12.78
CA ASP A 440 -24.29 -19.73 12.22
C ASP A 440 -24.66 -20.28 10.84
N GLU A 441 -25.88 -20.80 10.69
CA GLU A 441 -26.39 -21.34 9.43
C GLU A 441 -26.35 -20.30 8.30
N LYS A 442 -26.79 -19.08 8.59
CA LYS A 442 -26.74 -17.98 7.63
C LYS A 442 -25.29 -17.61 7.32
N PHE A 443 -24.44 -17.47 8.33
CA PHE A 443 -23.05 -17.05 8.17
C PHE A 443 -22.26 -17.98 7.24
N LEU A 444 -22.41 -19.30 7.40
CA LEU A 444 -21.78 -20.32 6.55
C LEU A 444 -22.12 -20.17 5.06
N ASN A 445 -23.29 -19.59 4.76
CA ASN A 445 -23.79 -19.34 3.41
C ASN A 445 -23.60 -17.88 2.95
N THR A 446 -22.74 -17.10 3.61
CA THR A 446 -22.39 -15.74 3.17
C THR A 446 -21.03 -15.69 2.50
N ARG A 447 -20.73 -14.61 1.80
CA ARG A 447 -19.39 -14.25 1.32
C ARG A 447 -18.43 -13.71 2.40
N ALA A 448 -18.88 -13.59 3.65
CA ALA A 448 -18.04 -13.18 4.78
C ALA A 448 -17.26 -14.34 5.41
N ILE A 449 -17.66 -15.58 5.14
CA ILE A 449 -16.98 -16.77 5.66
C ILE A 449 -15.59 -16.94 5.03
N ARG A 450 -14.62 -17.31 5.86
CA ARG A 450 -13.29 -17.79 5.44
C ARG A 450 -13.09 -19.25 5.86
N PHE A 451 -12.08 -19.89 5.31
CA PHE A 451 -11.80 -21.30 5.49
C PHE A 451 -10.36 -21.54 5.95
N ASN A 452 -10.17 -22.56 6.78
CA ASN A 452 -8.87 -23.07 7.18
C ASN A 452 -8.56 -24.38 6.43
N ILE A 453 -7.32 -24.52 5.98
CA ILE A 453 -6.77 -25.75 5.41
C ILE A 453 -5.46 -26.17 6.10
N GLU A 454 -4.88 -25.32 6.94
CA GLU A 454 -3.59 -25.58 7.59
C GLU A 454 -3.65 -26.71 8.62
N GLY A 455 -4.85 -27.07 9.11
CA GLY A 455 -5.05 -28.23 9.98
C GLY A 455 -5.02 -29.58 9.23
N VAL A 456 -5.01 -29.58 7.90
CA VAL A 456 -5.05 -30.80 7.09
C VAL A 456 -3.62 -31.31 6.90
N ASP A 457 -3.36 -32.54 7.36
CA ASP A 457 -2.12 -33.24 7.08
C ASP A 457 -2.06 -33.73 5.62
N ARG A 458 -0.89 -34.19 5.18
CA ARG A 458 -0.66 -34.64 3.79
C ARG A 458 -1.51 -35.84 3.36
N ASN A 459 -2.07 -36.57 4.33
CA ASN A 459 -2.97 -37.70 4.08
C ASN A 459 -4.45 -37.28 4.08
N GLY A 460 -4.72 -35.97 4.17
CA GLY A 460 -6.08 -35.44 4.17
C GLY A 460 -6.78 -35.52 5.51
N LYS A 461 -6.07 -35.78 6.60
CA LYS A 461 -6.65 -35.86 7.94
C LYS A 461 -6.47 -34.55 8.68
N TRP A 462 -7.55 -34.06 9.27
CA TRP A 462 -7.53 -32.89 10.15
C TRP A 462 -6.79 -33.19 11.47
N ARG A 463 -5.96 -32.26 11.92
CA ARG A 463 -5.25 -32.30 13.20
C ARG A 463 -5.35 -30.93 13.89
N ASP A 464 -5.72 -30.94 15.16
CA ASP A 464 -5.81 -29.74 16.00
C ASP A 464 -4.48 -29.41 16.71
N HIS A 465 -3.46 -30.26 16.57
CA HIS A 465 -2.14 -30.04 17.15
C HIS A 465 -1.17 -29.42 16.14
N PRO A 466 -0.16 -28.65 16.62
CA PRO A 466 0.84 -28.05 15.75
C PRO A 466 1.52 -29.07 14.84
N GLN A 467 1.66 -28.72 13.57
CA GLN A 467 2.38 -29.51 12.58
C GLN A 467 3.61 -28.73 12.10
N THR A 468 4.72 -29.44 11.91
CA THR A 468 5.92 -28.85 11.28
C THR A 468 5.73 -28.61 9.79
N TYR A 469 4.92 -29.44 9.13
CA TYR A 469 4.64 -29.41 7.70
C TYR A 469 3.22 -29.92 7.44
N ASN A 470 2.42 -29.19 6.66
CA ASN A 470 1.01 -29.51 6.38
C ASN A 470 0.68 -29.45 4.87
N LEU A 471 -0.59 -29.67 4.52
CA LEU A 471 -1.05 -29.63 3.12
C LEU A 471 -0.86 -28.24 2.48
N MET A 472 -1.01 -27.15 3.24
CA MET A 472 -0.77 -25.80 2.73
C MET A 472 0.70 -25.59 2.37
N ASP A 473 1.63 -26.11 3.19
CA ASP A 473 3.06 -26.07 2.86
C ASP A 473 3.35 -26.84 1.56
N GLU A 474 2.71 -28.00 1.34
CA GLU A 474 2.83 -28.77 0.09
C GLU A 474 2.34 -27.99 -1.13
N MET A 475 1.18 -27.32 -1.03
CA MET A 475 0.64 -26.52 -2.13
C MET A 475 1.47 -25.28 -2.44
N MET A 476 1.96 -24.58 -1.41
CA MET A 476 2.80 -23.39 -1.60
C MET A 476 4.18 -23.74 -2.18
N GLU A 477 4.74 -24.91 -1.86
CA GLU A 477 5.99 -25.42 -2.44
C GLU A 477 5.90 -25.70 -3.97
N GLU A 478 4.70 -25.78 -4.54
CA GLU A 478 4.52 -25.87 -6.00
C GLU A 478 4.68 -24.51 -6.70
N ILE A 479 4.59 -23.40 -5.95
CA ILE A 479 4.52 -22.05 -6.50
C ILE A 479 5.92 -21.43 -6.56
N PRO A 480 6.39 -20.98 -7.74
CA PRO A 480 7.67 -20.28 -7.84
C PRO A 480 7.55 -18.81 -7.40
N GLY A 481 8.68 -18.24 -6.96
CA GLY A 481 8.84 -16.79 -6.78
C GLY A 481 8.93 -16.02 -8.11
N LYS A 482 9.64 -14.89 -8.11
CA LYS A 482 9.84 -14.02 -9.27
C LYS A 482 10.75 -14.61 -10.35
N ASP A 483 11.43 -15.72 -10.09
CA ASP A 483 12.20 -16.49 -11.08
C ASP A 483 11.32 -17.40 -11.97
N ASN A 484 10.01 -17.47 -11.69
CA ASN A 484 9.03 -18.32 -12.36
C ASN A 484 9.41 -19.83 -12.31
N TYR A 485 8.73 -20.70 -13.05
CA TYR A 485 8.92 -22.17 -12.93
C TYR A 485 10.28 -22.69 -13.38
N GLY A 486 11.10 -21.85 -14.03
CA GLY A 486 12.48 -22.17 -14.38
C GLY A 486 13.49 -21.82 -13.30
N GLY A 487 13.04 -21.35 -12.13
CA GLY A 487 13.87 -20.93 -11.01
C GLY A 487 14.57 -22.10 -10.32
N ASN A 488 15.87 -21.96 -10.13
CA ASN A 488 16.67 -22.89 -9.35
C ASN A 488 17.70 -22.09 -8.56
N VAL A 489 17.42 -21.88 -7.28
CA VAL A 489 18.26 -21.10 -6.37
C VAL A 489 18.56 -21.97 -5.17
N SER A 490 19.84 -22.15 -4.85
CA SER A 490 20.24 -22.87 -3.65
C SER A 490 19.92 -22.01 -2.42
N ALA A 491 19.12 -22.54 -1.50
CA ALA A 491 18.86 -21.86 -0.25
C ALA A 491 20.00 -22.12 0.74
N SER A 492 20.76 -21.08 1.08
CA SER A 492 21.82 -21.13 2.10
C SER A 492 21.70 -19.94 3.07
N SER A 493 22.07 -20.16 4.33
CA SER A 493 22.11 -19.14 5.38
C SER A 493 23.34 -19.37 6.25
N PHE A 494 24.20 -18.37 6.40
CA PHE A 494 25.35 -18.34 7.33
C PHE A 494 26.05 -19.71 7.51
N ASP A 495 26.73 -20.19 6.47
CA ASP A 495 27.47 -21.48 6.41
C ASP A 495 26.65 -22.79 6.44
N SER A 496 25.33 -22.72 6.36
CA SER A 496 24.45 -23.89 6.32
C SER A 496 23.60 -23.92 5.06
N ILE A 497 23.52 -25.10 4.45
CA ILE A 497 22.60 -25.37 3.34
C ILE A 497 21.23 -25.70 3.94
N ALA A 498 20.19 -25.09 3.38
CA ALA A 498 18.81 -25.43 3.70
C ALA A 498 18.41 -26.71 2.95
N MET A 499 17.82 -27.64 3.69
CA MET A 499 17.33 -28.92 3.25
C MET A 499 15.80 -28.91 3.26
N SER A 500 15.17 -29.71 2.40
CA SER A 500 13.71 -29.75 2.33
C SER A 500 13.07 -30.28 3.60
N ALA A 501 12.04 -29.57 4.09
CA ALA A 501 11.17 -30.06 5.16
C ALA A 501 10.08 -31.03 4.64
N ASN A 502 9.87 -31.08 3.32
CA ASN A 502 8.91 -31.98 2.70
C ASN A 502 9.35 -33.44 2.90
N PRO A 503 8.53 -34.29 3.55
CA PRO A 503 8.91 -35.67 3.81
C PRO A 503 9.19 -36.48 2.53
N SER A 504 8.57 -36.13 1.39
CA SER A 504 8.81 -36.78 0.10
C SER A 504 10.16 -36.42 -0.53
N LYS A 505 10.79 -35.32 -0.07
CA LYS A 505 12.08 -34.81 -0.53
C LYS A 505 13.11 -34.79 0.60
N SER A 506 12.91 -35.61 1.62
CA SER A 506 13.76 -35.60 2.82
C SER A 506 15.22 -35.87 2.46
N GLY A 507 16.13 -35.08 3.01
CA GLY A 507 17.56 -35.18 2.71
C GLY A 507 18.00 -34.55 1.38
N GLN A 508 17.08 -33.94 0.61
CA GLN A 508 17.44 -33.17 -0.57
C GLN A 508 17.67 -31.68 -0.23
N PRO A 509 18.62 -31.00 -0.90
CA PRO A 509 18.73 -29.54 -0.83
C PRO A 509 17.42 -28.86 -1.20
N LEU A 510 17.08 -27.80 -0.49
CA LEU A 510 15.88 -27.01 -0.75
C LEU A 510 16.10 -26.09 -1.96
N ASN A 511 15.25 -26.20 -2.98
CA ASN A 511 15.19 -25.18 -4.03
C ASN A 511 14.51 -23.93 -3.46
N GLY A 512 15.30 -22.92 -3.16
CA GLY A 512 14.85 -21.64 -2.62
C GLY A 512 14.01 -20.82 -3.59
N ALA A 513 13.99 -21.13 -4.88
CA ALA A 513 13.19 -20.41 -5.88
C ALA A 513 11.67 -20.61 -5.75
N TYR A 514 11.25 -21.58 -4.93
CA TYR A 514 9.85 -21.90 -4.67
C TYR A 514 9.46 -21.49 -3.26
N TYR A 515 8.19 -21.12 -3.09
CA TYR A 515 7.68 -20.67 -1.82
C TYR A 515 7.68 -21.78 -0.78
N HIS A 516 8.36 -21.52 0.34
CA HIS A 516 8.39 -22.44 1.46
C HIS A 516 8.42 -21.67 2.77
N ARG A 517 7.96 -22.33 3.84
CA ARG A 517 7.96 -21.80 5.19
C ARG A 517 8.82 -22.66 6.11
N PRO A 518 8.54 -23.97 6.30
CA PRO A 518 9.44 -24.83 7.03
C PRO A 518 10.64 -25.25 6.17
N TYR A 519 11.82 -25.34 6.79
CA TYR A 519 13.02 -25.91 6.19
C TYR A 519 13.88 -26.57 7.27
N LYS A 520 14.84 -27.40 6.84
CA LYS A 520 15.82 -28.01 7.73
C LYS A 520 17.21 -27.44 7.49
N LEU A 521 18.03 -27.34 8.50
CA LEU A 521 19.44 -26.99 8.39
C LEU A 521 20.28 -28.24 8.19
N SER A 522 21.31 -28.15 7.36
CA SER A 522 22.31 -29.23 7.18
C SER A 522 23.09 -29.57 8.46
N LYS A 523 23.15 -28.62 9.41
CA LYS A 523 23.79 -28.75 10.72
C LYS A 523 22.81 -28.30 11.80
N LYS A 524 22.82 -28.96 12.95
CA LYS A 524 22.06 -28.52 14.13
C LYS A 524 22.56 -27.16 14.60
N ASP A 525 21.64 -26.32 15.03
CA ASP A 525 21.93 -25.04 15.66
C ASP A 525 22.45 -25.21 17.10
N ALA A 526 22.71 -24.08 17.77
CA ALA A 526 23.20 -24.05 19.14
C ALA A 526 22.20 -24.64 20.17
N MET A 527 20.91 -24.71 19.83
CA MET A 527 19.87 -25.32 20.66
C MET A 527 19.67 -26.82 20.35
N GLY A 528 20.46 -27.37 19.43
CA GLY A 528 20.38 -28.77 19.02
C GLY A 528 19.24 -29.06 18.04
N THR A 529 18.59 -28.03 17.48
CA THR A 529 17.51 -28.15 16.51
C THR A 529 18.02 -28.00 15.08
N ASP A 530 17.45 -28.77 14.15
CA ASP A 530 17.71 -28.65 12.72
C ASP A 530 16.47 -28.19 11.94
N SER A 531 15.27 -28.28 12.53
CA SER A 531 14.03 -27.84 11.91
C SER A 531 13.71 -26.40 12.30
N THR A 532 13.42 -25.57 11.31
CA THR A 532 13.16 -24.14 11.48
C THR A 532 12.10 -23.65 10.49
N GLN A 533 11.60 -22.44 10.70
CA GLN A 533 10.61 -21.78 9.84
C GLN A 533 11.13 -20.42 9.39
N ARG A 534 10.60 -19.93 8.26
CA ARG A 534 10.87 -18.57 7.78
C ARG A 534 10.17 -17.55 8.68
N GLY A 535 10.86 -16.46 8.97
CA GLY A 535 10.40 -15.44 9.91
C GLY A 535 10.68 -15.81 11.36
N TYR A 536 10.94 -14.82 12.20
CA TYR A 536 11.18 -15.04 13.63
C TYR A 536 9.89 -15.41 14.38
N SER A 537 8.82 -14.67 14.12
CA SER A 537 7.49 -14.84 14.72
C SER A 537 6.36 -14.93 13.68
N ASP A 538 6.70 -14.94 12.39
CA ASP A 538 5.77 -14.78 11.28
C ASP A 538 5.42 -16.13 10.62
N ARG A 539 4.21 -16.23 10.06
CA ARG A 539 3.71 -17.37 9.28
C ARG A 539 3.68 -17.04 7.79
N LEU A 540 4.84 -16.73 7.23
CA LEU A 540 5.00 -16.33 5.83
C LEU A 540 5.61 -17.43 4.97
N TYR A 541 5.42 -17.34 3.66
CA TYR A 541 6.16 -18.12 2.67
C TYR A 541 7.19 -17.24 1.98
N MET A 542 8.40 -17.75 1.78
CA MET A 542 9.51 -17.02 1.19
C MET A 542 10.06 -17.78 -0.03
N ALA A 543 10.39 -17.05 -1.08
CA ALA A 543 11.17 -17.53 -2.21
C ALA A 543 12.40 -16.61 -2.40
N MET A 544 13.53 -17.21 -2.70
CA MET A 544 14.75 -16.54 -3.15
C MET A 544 14.69 -16.32 -4.66
N ASN A 545 15.33 -15.26 -5.15
CA ASN A 545 15.25 -14.86 -6.55
C ASN A 545 16.62 -14.49 -7.10
N SER A 546 16.80 -14.64 -8.42
CA SER A 546 17.95 -14.17 -9.16
C SER A 546 17.67 -12.88 -9.94
N GLN A 547 16.39 -12.52 -10.13
CA GLN A 547 15.95 -11.29 -10.83
C GLN A 547 16.69 -10.03 -10.34
N GLU A 548 17.29 -9.27 -11.27
CA GLU A 548 17.95 -7.99 -10.97
C GLU A 548 16.98 -6.92 -10.43
N ARG A 549 15.71 -7.02 -10.81
CA ARG A 549 14.65 -6.11 -10.38
C ARG A 549 14.38 -6.21 -8.88
N ILE A 550 14.65 -7.36 -8.27
CA ILE A 550 14.42 -7.57 -6.83
C ILE A 550 15.60 -6.99 -6.06
N ALA A 551 15.29 -6.12 -5.10
CA ALA A 551 16.28 -5.52 -4.23
C ALA A 551 16.81 -6.60 -3.27
N GLY A 552 18.14 -6.75 -3.26
CA GLY A 552 18.83 -7.68 -2.38
C GLY A 552 19.36 -6.97 -1.13
N GLN A 553 19.48 -7.74 -0.06
CA GLN A 553 20.23 -7.35 1.14
C GLN A 553 21.60 -8.02 1.10
N THR A 554 22.64 -7.26 1.41
CA THR A 554 24.03 -7.74 1.39
C THR A 554 24.58 -7.84 2.81
N TYR A 555 25.28 -8.92 3.11
CA TYR A 555 26.14 -9.02 4.29
C TYR A 555 27.51 -9.55 3.89
N THR A 556 28.53 -9.24 4.68
CA THR A 556 29.86 -9.82 4.54
C THR A 556 29.93 -11.09 5.38
N ASP A 557 30.23 -12.22 4.76
CA ASP A 557 30.41 -13.49 5.45
C ASP A 557 31.72 -13.51 6.26
N LYS A 558 31.95 -14.60 6.99
CA LYS A 558 33.15 -14.77 7.84
C LYS A 558 34.46 -14.79 7.04
N ASP A 559 34.40 -15.13 5.75
CA ASP A 559 35.54 -15.25 4.85
C ASP A 559 35.81 -13.91 4.12
N GLY A 560 35.00 -12.88 4.41
CA GLY A 560 35.12 -11.54 3.83
C GLY A 560 34.39 -11.37 2.51
N ASN A 561 33.61 -12.36 2.04
CA ASN A 561 32.86 -12.27 0.79
C ASN A 561 31.54 -11.55 1.01
N GLU A 562 31.16 -10.69 0.06
CA GLU A 562 29.82 -10.12 0.03
C GLU A 562 28.80 -11.12 -0.53
N VAL A 563 27.76 -11.40 0.25
CA VAL A 563 26.66 -12.28 -0.13
C VAL A 563 25.39 -11.43 -0.25
N GLU A 564 24.85 -11.30 -1.47
CA GLU A 564 23.56 -10.64 -1.72
C GLU A 564 22.43 -11.68 -1.73
N THR A 565 21.36 -11.41 -0.96
CA THR A 565 20.16 -12.26 -0.91
C THR A 565 18.94 -11.46 -1.37
N LYS A 566 18.29 -11.92 -2.44
CA LYS A 566 17.08 -11.32 -3.04
C LYS A 566 15.87 -12.21 -2.80
N VAL A 567 14.77 -11.63 -2.33
CA VAL A 567 13.67 -12.41 -1.77
C VAL A 567 12.31 -11.83 -2.14
N SER A 568 11.33 -12.70 -2.32
CA SER A 568 9.92 -12.36 -2.38
C SER A 568 9.16 -13.17 -1.33
N TYR A 569 8.05 -12.61 -0.86
CA TYR A 569 7.22 -13.18 0.18
C TYR A 569 5.83 -13.45 -0.38
N ALA A 570 5.14 -14.45 0.14
CA ALA A 570 3.77 -14.71 -0.24
C ALA A 570 2.89 -15.19 0.92
N ILE A 571 1.60 -14.90 0.77
CA ILE A 571 0.52 -15.55 1.54
C ILE A 571 -0.51 -16.15 0.57
N PRO A 572 -1.11 -17.28 0.92
CA PRO A 572 -2.24 -17.82 0.18
C PRO A 572 -3.46 -16.91 0.32
N MET A 573 -4.26 -16.78 -0.73
CA MET A 573 -5.43 -15.91 -0.78
C MET A 573 -6.73 -16.71 -0.74
N GLU A 574 -6.97 -17.51 -1.77
CA GLU A 574 -8.21 -18.29 -1.92
C GLU A 574 -7.99 -19.54 -2.78
N ILE A 575 -8.78 -20.59 -2.51
CA ILE A 575 -8.98 -21.67 -3.47
C ILE A 575 -10.15 -21.32 -4.37
N ILE A 576 -9.97 -21.44 -5.67
CA ILE A 576 -11.04 -21.29 -6.66
C ILE A 576 -11.20 -22.61 -7.41
N TYR A 577 -12.41 -23.13 -7.48
CA TYR A 577 -12.72 -24.26 -8.38
C TYR A 577 -13.19 -23.71 -9.72
N LEU A 578 -12.35 -23.84 -10.74
CA LEU A 578 -12.74 -23.56 -12.12
C LEU A 578 -13.75 -24.61 -12.56
N THR A 579 -14.81 -24.20 -13.25
CA THR A 579 -15.93 -25.06 -13.65
C THR A 579 -16.07 -25.12 -15.17
N PRO A 580 -16.73 -26.16 -15.72
CA PRO A 580 -16.91 -26.27 -17.17
C PRO A 580 -17.84 -25.20 -17.76
N LEU A 581 -18.54 -24.40 -16.93
CA LEU A 581 -19.43 -23.34 -17.41
C LEU A 581 -18.72 -22.32 -18.29
N ALA A 582 -17.44 -22.04 -18.01
CA ALA A 582 -16.67 -21.08 -18.79
C ALA A 582 -16.36 -21.54 -20.23
N LYS A 583 -16.49 -22.84 -20.54
CA LYS A 583 -16.36 -23.37 -21.91
C LYS A 583 -17.68 -23.90 -22.48
N TRP A 584 -18.76 -23.90 -21.69
CA TRP A 584 -20.05 -24.44 -22.11
C TRP A 584 -20.88 -23.38 -22.86
N ASN A 585 -21.01 -23.57 -24.18
CA ASN A 585 -21.76 -22.68 -25.08
C ASN A 585 -22.85 -23.45 -25.83
N PRO A 586 -23.95 -23.86 -25.16
CA PRO A 586 -24.98 -24.70 -25.77
C PRO A 586 -25.83 -23.97 -26.83
N TYR A 587 -25.82 -22.65 -26.84
CA TYR A 587 -26.58 -21.83 -27.80
C TYR A 587 -25.77 -21.38 -29.02
N ASP A 588 -24.49 -21.77 -29.12
CA ASP A 588 -23.59 -21.34 -30.20
C ASP A 588 -23.49 -19.81 -30.31
N ILE A 589 -23.24 -19.16 -29.18
CA ILE A 589 -23.06 -17.71 -29.09
C ILE A 589 -21.68 -17.35 -29.62
N GLN A 590 -21.61 -16.35 -30.52
CA GLN A 590 -20.34 -15.84 -31.02
C GLN A 590 -19.57 -15.12 -29.90
N TYR A 591 -18.26 -15.30 -29.88
CA TYR A 591 -17.37 -14.68 -28.90
C TYR A 591 -16.32 -13.80 -29.58
N SER A 592 -16.12 -12.59 -29.06
CA SER A 592 -15.10 -11.64 -29.49
C SER A 592 -14.11 -11.38 -28.35
N GLU A 593 -12.81 -11.38 -28.65
CA GLU A 593 -11.79 -10.92 -27.70
C GLU A 593 -11.84 -9.39 -27.50
N ASP A 594 -12.39 -8.63 -28.46
CA ASP A 594 -12.59 -7.18 -28.33
C ASP A 594 -13.88 -6.87 -27.55
N PRO A 595 -13.83 -6.15 -26.41
CA PRO A 595 -14.96 -5.89 -25.53
C PRO A 595 -15.91 -4.80 -26.07
N LYS A 596 -16.46 -5.02 -27.26
CA LYS A 596 -17.32 -4.09 -27.99
C LYS A 596 -18.70 -4.65 -28.33
N ALA A 597 -19.24 -5.55 -27.49
CA ALA A 597 -20.62 -5.99 -27.68
C ALA A 597 -21.56 -4.78 -27.69
N THR A 598 -22.43 -4.73 -28.69
CA THR A 598 -23.47 -3.71 -28.81
C THR A 598 -24.76 -4.20 -28.18
N GLY A 599 -25.63 -3.27 -27.78
CA GLY A 599 -26.89 -3.59 -27.10
C GLY A 599 -26.81 -3.41 -25.57
N SER A 600 -27.95 -3.54 -24.88
CA SER A 600 -28.04 -3.37 -23.42
C SER A 600 -28.30 -4.67 -22.67
N GLY A 601 -28.40 -5.80 -23.37
CA GLY A 601 -28.72 -7.11 -22.80
C GLY A 601 -30.19 -7.28 -22.40
N SER A 602 -31.05 -6.32 -22.74
CA SER A 602 -32.50 -6.44 -22.54
C SER A 602 -33.13 -7.24 -23.66
N LYS A 603 -34.34 -7.78 -23.46
CA LYS A 603 -35.03 -8.56 -24.51
C LYS A 603 -35.26 -7.75 -25.80
N GLY A 604 -35.55 -6.46 -25.66
CA GLY A 604 -35.75 -5.55 -26.81
C GLY A 604 -34.45 -5.01 -27.41
N ASN A 605 -33.33 -5.09 -26.69
CA ASN A 605 -32.01 -4.66 -27.15
C ASN A 605 -30.93 -5.64 -26.67
N PRO A 606 -30.92 -6.88 -27.21
CA PRO A 606 -30.02 -7.93 -26.76
C PRO A 606 -28.57 -7.63 -27.16
N TYR A 607 -27.63 -8.25 -26.46
CA TYR A 607 -26.22 -8.16 -26.84
C TYR A 607 -25.97 -8.80 -28.21
N SER A 608 -25.10 -8.19 -29.02
CA SER A 608 -24.77 -8.69 -30.36
C SER A 608 -23.98 -9.99 -30.34
N HIS A 609 -23.09 -10.17 -29.35
CA HIS A 609 -22.21 -11.32 -29.17
C HIS A 609 -21.67 -11.29 -27.73
N SER A 610 -20.98 -12.35 -27.30
CA SER A 610 -20.27 -12.37 -26.02
C SER A 610 -18.86 -11.81 -26.18
N ASP A 611 -18.31 -11.22 -25.11
CA ASP A 611 -16.94 -10.71 -25.09
C ASP A 611 -16.31 -10.86 -23.69
N GLN A 612 -15.10 -10.31 -23.49
CA GLN A 612 -14.39 -10.40 -22.22
C GLN A 612 -15.13 -9.76 -21.02
N ARG A 613 -15.97 -8.73 -21.23
CA ARG A 613 -16.73 -7.98 -20.19
C ARG A 613 -18.22 -8.36 -20.14
N ASN A 614 -18.72 -8.98 -21.20
CA ASN A 614 -20.08 -9.47 -21.39
C ASN A 614 -20.05 -10.97 -21.66
N PHE A 615 -19.55 -11.73 -20.69
CA PHE A 615 -19.31 -13.17 -20.76
C PHE A 615 -20.55 -13.96 -20.31
N PHE A 616 -21.45 -14.21 -21.25
CA PHE A 616 -22.78 -14.78 -21.01
C PHE A 616 -23.05 -15.96 -21.94
N HIS A 617 -22.74 -17.18 -21.50
CA HIS A 617 -22.98 -18.41 -22.26
C HIS A 617 -23.92 -19.41 -21.55
N THR A 618 -23.97 -19.36 -20.22
CA THR A 618 -24.72 -20.32 -19.41
C THR A 618 -26.21 -20.10 -19.62
N PRO A 619 -27.01 -21.13 -19.97
CA PRO A 619 -28.45 -20.96 -20.09
C PRO A 619 -29.08 -20.42 -18.80
N ALA A 620 -29.97 -19.44 -18.92
CA ALA A 620 -30.59 -18.86 -17.72
C ALA A 620 -31.42 -19.90 -16.94
N SER A 621 -32.01 -20.88 -17.64
CA SER A 621 -32.76 -22.00 -17.06
C SER A 621 -31.90 -23.04 -16.33
N PHE A 622 -30.57 -22.93 -16.39
CA PHE A 622 -29.69 -23.74 -15.55
C PHE A 622 -29.86 -23.39 -14.06
N PHE A 623 -30.14 -22.12 -13.77
CA PHE A 623 -30.36 -21.59 -12.43
C PHE A 623 -31.86 -21.39 -12.15
N THR A 624 -32.27 -21.52 -10.88
CA THR A 624 -33.65 -21.30 -10.42
C THR A 624 -33.81 -20.06 -9.54
N GLY A 625 -32.72 -19.52 -9.01
CA GLY A 625 -32.73 -18.36 -8.10
C GLY A 625 -31.91 -17.18 -8.61
N VAL A 626 -31.96 -16.09 -7.84
CA VAL A 626 -31.10 -14.90 -8.00
C VAL A 626 -29.99 -15.00 -6.95
N GLY A 627 -28.72 -14.81 -7.34
CA GLY A 627 -27.59 -14.83 -6.41
C GLY A 627 -27.59 -13.64 -5.44
N GLU A 628 -26.75 -13.71 -4.40
CA GLU A 628 -26.47 -12.55 -3.53
C GLU A 628 -25.89 -11.40 -4.37
N SER A 629 -26.27 -10.15 -4.08
CA SER A 629 -25.84 -8.97 -4.84
C SER A 629 -25.14 -7.92 -3.98
N ASP A 630 -24.04 -7.37 -4.49
CA ASP A 630 -23.31 -6.21 -3.99
C ASP A 630 -23.30 -5.05 -4.99
N ALA A 631 -23.06 -3.83 -4.50
CA ALA A 631 -22.89 -2.66 -5.35
C ALA A 631 -21.67 -2.75 -6.28
N ALA A 632 -20.66 -3.56 -5.90
CA ALA A 632 -19.48 -3.82 -6.74
C ALA A 632 -19.69 -4.94 -7.76
N ASP A 633 -20.78 -5.72 -7.66
CA ASP A 633 -21.03 -6.82 -8.59
C ASP A 633 -21.47 -6.28 -9.96
N THR A 634 -20.85 -6.80 -11.01
CA THR A 634 -21.14 -6.36 -12.39
C THR A 634 -22.10 -7.28 -13.14
N SER A 635 -22.47 -8.44 -12.56
CA SER A 635 -23.44 -9.35 -13.17
C SER A 635 -24.87 -8.89 -12.91
N LYS A 636 -25.68 -8.75 -13.98
CA LYS A 636 -27.11 -8.43 -13.87
C LYS A 636 -27.88 -9.62 -13.28
N THR A 637 -28.71 -9.34 -12.28
CA THR A 637 -29.64 -10.31 -11.67
C THR A 637 -30.79 -10.64 -12.64
N GLY A 638 -31.11 -11.94 -12.81
CA GLY A 638 -32.27 -12.37 -13.61
C GLY A 638 -32.01 -12.76 -15.08
N GLY A 639 -30.75 -12.82 -15.52
CA GLY A 639 -30.37 -13.21 -16.88
C GLY A 639 -30.39 -12.07 -17.89
N VAL A 640 -29.65 -12.25 -18.98
CA VAL A 640 -29.49 -11.29 -20.09
C VAL A 640 -29.79 -11.94 -21.42
N TRP A 641 -30.26 -11.13 -22.36
CA TRP A 641 -30.58 -11.57 -23.71
C TRP A 641 -29.42 -11.28 -24.65
N ILE A 642 -29.03 -12.28 -25.43
CA ILE A 642 -27.89 -12.24 -26.36
C ILE A 642 -28.28 -12.94 -27.68
N LYS A 643 -27.75 -12.45 -28.80
CA LYS A 643 -27.94 -13.10 -30.10
C LYS A 643 -26.95 -14.26 -30.26
N ASN A 644 -27.43 -15.40 -30.72
CA ASN A 644 -26.58 -16.51 -31.12
C ASN A 644 -26.06 -16.33 -32.56
N SER A 645 -25.26 -17.30 -33.04
CA SER A 645 -24.71 -17.33 -34.40
C SER A 645 -25.78 -17.25 -35.52
N THR A 646 -26.99 -17.74 -35.26
CA THR A 646 -28.12 -17.68 -36.21
C THR A 646 -28.96 -16.40 -36.10
N GLY A 647 -28.58 -15.46 -35.22
CA GLY A 647 -29.30 -14.21 -34.98
C GLY A 647 -30.54 -14.33 -34.07
N HIS A 648 -30.82 -15.52 -33.53
CA HIS A 648 -31.89 -15.73 -32.56
C HIS A 648 -31.48 -15.22 -31.18
N THR A 649 -32.42 -14.57 -30.50
CA THR A 649 -32.21 -14.07 -29.15
C THR A 649 -32.44 -15.18 -28.13
N VAL A 650 -31.41 -15.48 -27.32
CA VAL A 650 -31.44 -16.48 -26.25
C VAL A 650 -31.22 -15.81 -24.89
N ASN A 651 -31.74 -16.42 -23.83
CA ASN A 651 -31.59 -15.93 -22.45
C ASN A 651 -30.48 -16.70 -21.73
N THR A 652 -29.51 -15.97 -21.21
CA THR A 652 -28.28 -16.50 -20.61
C THR A 652 -27.96 -15.83 -19.28
N GLN A 653 -27.10 -16.44 -18.50
CA GLN A 653 -26.48 -15.88 -17.32
C GLN A 653 -24.95 -15.87 -17.47
N ALA A 654 -24.32 -15.11 -16.59
CA ALA A 654 -22.87 -14.97 -16.51
C ALA A 654 -22.18 -16.33 -16.31
N SER A 655 -21.13 -16.59 -17.11
CA SER A 655 -20.40 -17.87 -17.15
C SER A 655 -19.04 -17.84 -16.47
N GLY A 656 -18.58 -16.66 -16.05
CA GLY A 656 -17.32 -16.48 -15.33
C GLY A 656 -17.37 -17.04 -13.91
N VAL A 657 -16.25 -16.90 -13.21
CA VAL A 657 -16.10 -17.36 -11.83
C VAL A 657 -17.05 -16.59 -10.91
N ARG A 658 -17.66 -17.31 -9.97
CA ARG A 658 -18.56 -16.77 -8.95
C ARG A 658 -18.02 -17.08 -7.56
N ILE A 659 -18.39 -16.31 -6.55
CA ILE A 659 -18.15 -16.71 -5.16
C ILE A 659 -19.05 -17.90 -4.82
N MET A 660 -20.34 -17.72 -5.09
CA MET A 660 -21.42 -18.67 -4.87
C MET A 660 -22.30 -18.72 -6.13
N SER A 661 -22.73 -19.91 -6.54
CA SER A 661 -23.70 -20.03 -7.62
C SER A 661 -25.06 -19.53 -7.16
N PRO A 662 -25.91 -19.02 -8.07
CA PRO A 662 -27.34 -19.04 -7.85
C PRO A 662 -27.82 -20.48 -7.59
N GLU A 663 -29.00 -20.63 -7.01
CA GLU A 663 -29.62 -21.95 -6.81
C GLU A 663 -29.75 -22.69 -8.15
N ILE A 664 -29.47 -23.98 -8.13
CA ILE A 664 -29.61 -24.90 -9.27
C ILE A 664 -30.68 -25.90 -8.88
N ALA A 665 -31.75 -26.02 -9.67
CA ALA A 665 -32.80 -27.00 -9.41
C ALA A 665 -32.22 -28.41 -9.22
N ASP A 666 -32.80 -29.16 -8.29
CA ASP A 666 -32.44 -30.55 -7.97
C ASP A 666 -31.08 -30.74 -7.26
N ILE A 667 -30.44 -29.64 -6.84
CA ILE A 667 -29.25 -29.63 -5.98
C ILE A 667 -29.59 -28.87 -4.69
N GLU A 668 -29.36 -29.50 -3.55
CA GLU A 668 -29.62 -28.88 -2.25
C GLU A 668 -28.56 -27.84 -1.90
N GLY A 669 -29.04 -26.64 -1.55
CA GLY A 669 -28.22 -25.52 -1.11
C GLY A 669 -27.39 -24.87 -2.22
N ILE A 670 -26.50 -23.98 -1.80
CA ILE A 670 -25.66 -23.16 -2.69
C ILE A 670 -24.32 -23.86 -2.95
N ILE A 671 -23.80 -23.75 -4.18
CA ILE A 671 -22.46 -24.25 -4.54
C ILE A 671 -21.47 -23.09 -4.48
N ARG A 672 -20.46 -23.20 -3.63
CA ARG A 672 -19.36 -22.25 -3.54
C ARG A 672 -18.25 -22.62 -4.51
N GLN A 673 -17.70 -21.64 -5.22
CA GLN A 673 -16.52 -21.86 -6.08
C GLN A 673 -15.27 -21.18 -5.48
N ARG A 674 -15.42 -20.04 -4.80
CA ARG A 674 -14.32 -19.30 -4.16
C ARG A 674 -14.31 -19.50 -2.65
N TYR A 675 -13.19 -19.95 -2.13
CA TYR A 675 -12.97 -20.25 -0.72
C TYR A 675 -11.80 -19.39 -0.20
N PRO A 676 -12.07 -18.24 0.45
CA PRO A 676 -11.04 -17.42 1.07
C PRO A 676 -10.30 -18.21 2.15
N ILE A 677 -8.98 -18.34 2.04
CA ILE A 677 -8.12 -19.06 2.99
C ILE A 677 -7.01 -18.18 3.57
N MET A 678 -7.02 -16.89 3.23
CA MET A 678 -5.96 -15.97 3.61
C MET A 678 -5.84 -15.79 5.13
N PRO A 679 -4.60 -15.75 5.66
CA PRO A 679 -4.37 -15.50 7.07
C PRO A 679 -4.73 -14.06 7.44
N ILE A 680 -5.07 -13.84 8.72
CA ILE A 680 -5.35 -12.51 9.26
C ILE A 680 -4.14 -12.06 10.08
N TYR A 681 -3.70 -10.82 9.89
CA TYR A 681 -2.53 -10.27 10.60
C TYR A 681 -2.63 -10.42 12.12
N GLY A 682 -3.82 -10.13 12.66
CA GLY A 682 -4.13 -10.21 14.08
C GLY A 682 -3.96 -11.61 14.68
N GLU A 683 -4.03 -12.69 13.91
CA GLU A 683 -3.89 -14.07 14.43
C GLU A 683 -2.48 -14.36 14.98
N GLY A 684 -1.47 -13.58 14.57
CA GLY A 684 -0.13 -13.65 15.15
C GLY A 684 -0.05 -13.07 16.57
N ASN A 685 -0.97 -12.16 16.90
CA ASN A 685 -0.98 -11.44 18.16
C ASN A 685 -1.33 -12.37 19.35
N THR A 686 -0.66 -12.17 20.48
CA THR A 686 -0.88 -12.94 21.70
C THR A 686 -2.29 -12.78 22.27
N ILE A 687 -2.90 -11.60 22.15
CA ILE A 687 -4.27 -11.33 22.56
C ILE A 687 -5.24 -12.14 21.71
N TRP A 688 -5.06 -12.13 20.39
CA TRP A 688 -5.91 -12.89 19.46
C TRP A 688 -5.83 -14.39 19.73
N LYS A 689 -4.61 -14.92 19.90
CA LYS A 689 -4.39 -16.33 20.26
C LYS A 689 -5.12 -16.71 21.55
N ARG A 690 -5.09 -15.86 22.57
CA ARG A 690 -5.80 -16.10 23.84
C ARG A 690 -7.31 -15.96 23.70
N LEU A 691 -7.79 -15.02 22.88
CA LEU A 691 -9.21 -14.83 22.62
C LEU A 691 -9.79 -16.04 21.90
N ASN A 692 -9.17 -16.49 20.81
CA ASN A 692 -9.61 -17.70 20.10
C ASN A 692 -9.60 -18.93 21.02
N ALA A 693 -8.54 -19.12 21.81
CA ALA A 693 -8.47 -20.23 22.76
C ALA A 693 -9.56 -20.14 23.85
N PHE A 694 -9.94 -18.93 24.26
CA PHE A 694 -11.03 -18.70 25.19
C PHE A 694 -12.39 -18.98 24.54
N GLU A 695 -12.62 -18.54 23.31
CA GLU A 695 -13.83 -18.85 22.53
C GLU A 695 -14.02 -20.37 22.38
N ASP A 696 -12.97 -21.09 21.96
CA ASP A 696 -13.00 -22.56 21.86
C ASP A 696 -13.33 -23.23 23.21
N SER A 697 -12.82 -22.66 24.32
CA SER A 697 -13.11 -23.18 25.67
C SER A 697 -14.55 -22.94 26.10
N LEU A 698 -15.16 -21.83 25.68
CA LEU A 698 -16.56 -21.50 25.96
C LEU A 698 -17.49 -22.41 25.17
N ASP A 699 -17.21 -22.65 23.89
CA ASP A 699 -17.99 -23.57 23.07
C ASP A 699 -17.92 -25.00 23.64
N GLY A 700 -16.74 -25.43 24.08
CA GLY A 700 -16.55 -26.68 24.80
C GLY A 700 -17.28 -26.74 26.16
N TYR A 701 -17.45 -25.61 26.84
CA TYR A 701 -18.20 -25.53 28.10
C TYR A 701 -19.72 -25.58 27.84
N VAL A 702 -20.23 -24.80 26.89
CA VAL A 702 -21.65 -24.76 26.53
C VAL A 702 -22.11 -26.13 26.04
N THR A 703 -21.34 -26.79 25.16
CA THR A 703 -21.67 -28.14 24.66
C THR A 703 -21.64 -29.22 25.74
N LYS A 704 -20.78 -29.11 26.74
CA LYS A 704 -20.80 -30.01 27.91
C LYS A 704 -22.01 -29.78 28.80
N VAL A 705 -22.33 -28.52 29.10
CA VAL A 705 -23.49 -28.16 29.94
C VAL A 705 -24.81 -28.55 29.30
N THR A 706 -24.94 -28.45 27.96
CA THR A 706 -26.19 -28.77 27.26
C THR A 706 -26.39 -30.26 26.97
N ASN A 707 -25.34 -31.06 26.84
CA ASN A 707 -25.46 -32.49 26.51
C ASN A 707 -25.37 -33.43 27.72
N ASP A 708 -24.68 -33.03 28.80
CA ASP A 708 -24.44 -33.92 29.93
C ASP A 708 -25.44 -33.75 31.08
N ASP A 709 -26.25 -32.69 31.10
CA ASP A 709 -27.21 -32.40 32.17
C ASP A 709 -28.67 -32.34 31.67
N VAL A 710 -29.58 -32.76 32.54
CA VAL A 710 -31.03 -32.62 32.40
C VAL A 710 -31.55 -31.73 33.52
N TYR A 711 -32.47 -30.84 33.15
CA TYR A 711 -33.07 -29.88 34.07
C TYR A 711 -34.50 -30.27 34.38
N PHE A 712 -34.88 -30.19 35.65
CA PHE A 712 -36.24 -30.41 36.12
C PHE A 712 -36.73 -29.19 36.89
N GLN A 713 -38.02 -28.90 36.79
CA GLN A 713 -38.69 -27.88 37.60
C GLN A 713 -39.53 -28.51 38.70
N MET A 714 -39.42 -27.90 39.87
CA MET A 714 -40.26 -28.10 41.04
C MET A 714 -41.08 -26.82 41.26
N GLY A 715 -42.41 -26.94 41.35
CA GLY A 715 -43.32 -25.80 41.57
C GLY A 715 -44.39 -26.14 42.61
N VAL A 716 -45.02 -25.11 43.15
CA VAL A 716 -46.15 -25.23 44.09
C VAL A 716 -47.46 -25.56 43.37
N SER A 717 -48.35 -26.29 44.04
CA SER A 717 -49.75 -26.44 43.58
C SER A 717 -50.59 -25.27 44.04
N HIS A 718 -51.45 -24.74 43.18
CA HIS A 718 -52.64 -24.02 43.64
C HIS A 718 -53.87 -24.69 43.02
N ALA A 719 -54.61 -25.41 43.86
CA ALA A 719 -56.02 -25.67 43.65
C ALA A 719 -56.73 -25.42 44.99
N GLU A 720 -57.57 -24.38 44.99
CA GLU A 720 -58.61 -24.06 45.99
C GLU A 720 -58.16 -23.53 47.36
N THR A 721 -58.10 -22.18 47.46
CA THR A 721 -58.30 -21.47 48.72
C THR A 721 -59.79 -21.39 49.05
N THR A 722 -60.25 -22.25 49.96
CA THR A 722 -61.40 -21.94 50.82
C THR A 722 -60.92 -21.88 52.26
N GLY A 723 -61.09 -20.70 52.88
CA GLY A 723 -61.27 -20.56 54.33
C GLY A 723 -60.04 -20.70 55.23
N ASP A 724 -59.54 -19.54 55.65
CA ASP A 724 -58.85 -19.22 56.91
C ASP A 724 -57.67 -20.06 57.44
N SER A 725 -56.62 -19.28 57.74
CA SER A 725 -55.54 -19.48 58.72
C SER A 725 -54.55 -20.63 58.54
N GLU A 726 -53.57 -20.47 57.62
CA GLU A 726 -52.15 -20.77 57.88
C GLU A 726 -51.20 -20.28 56.76
N LYS A 727 -50.43 -19.22 57.06
CA LYS A 727 -49.14 -18.74 56.48
C LYS A 727 -48.99 -18.64 54.94
N ASP A 728 -48.78 -17.41 54.47
CA ASP A 728 -48.36 -17.02 53.11
C ASP A 728 -47.18 -17.84 52.56
N ILE A 729 -47.47 -18.87 51.74
CA ILE A 729 -46.49 -19.48 50.84
C ILE A 729 -46.60 -18.76 49.49
N THR A 730 -45.65 -17.89 49.17
CA THR A 730 -45.60 -17.17 47.89
C THR A 730 -45.31 -18.13 46.74
N GLU A 731 -45.96 -17.98 45.58
CA GLU A 731 -45.67 -18.82 44.41
C GLU A 731 -44.22 -18.68 43.95
N HIS A 732 -43.50 -19.80 43.85
CA HIS A 732 -42.16 -19.85 43.30
C HIS A 732 -41.82 -21.23 42.73
N LYS A 733 -40.72 -21.28 41.97
CA LYS A 733 -40.23 -22.50 41.31
C LYS A 733 -38.75 -22.65 41.57
N HIS A 734 -38.31 -23.90 41.73
CA HIS A 734 -36.90 -24.24 41.74
C HIS A 734 -36.51 -25.06 40.53
N THR A 735 -35.27 -24.89 40.08
CA THR A 735 -34.65 -25.73 39.07
C THR A 735 -33.74 -26.76 39.74
N ILE A 736 -33.76 -27.98 39.23
CA ILE A 736 -32.91 -29.08 39.64
C ILE A 736 -32.05 -29.45 38.43
N GLN A 737 -30.74 -29.45 38.61
CA GLN A 737 -29.78 -29.90 37.61
C GLN A 737 -29.28 -31.30 37.98
N MET A 738 -29.30 -32.22 37.03
CA MET A 738 -28.81 -33.59 37.21
C MET A 738 -28.14 -34.08 35.93
N SER A 739 -27.02 -34.80 36.02
CA SER A 739 -26.43 -35.38 34.81
C SER A 739 -27.36 -36.40 34.12
N LEU A 740 -27.40 -36.36 32.79
CA LEU A 740 -28.12 -37.29 31.93
C LEU A 740 -27.75 -38.75 32.21
N LYS A 741 -26.49 -39.01 32.54
CA LYS A 741 -26.02 -40.36 32.96
C LYS A 741 -26.71 -40.82 34.24
N LYS A 742 -26.80 -39.97 35.25
CA LYS A 742 -27.49 -40.28 36.52
C LYS A 742 -28.99 -40.46 36.29
N PHE A 743 -29.61 -39.59 35.50
CA PHE A 743 -31.03 -39.73 35.16
C PHE A 743 -31.33 -41.06 34.44
N LYS A 744 -30.50 -41.45 33.45
CA LYS A 744 -30.62 -42.75 32.78
C LYS A 744 -30.41 -43.92 33.73
N ALA A 745 -29.47 -43.82 34.67
CA ALA A 745 -29.23 -44.85 35.68
C ALA A 745 -30.44 -45.02 36.61
N MET A 746 -31.03 -43.92 37.09
CA MET A 746 -32.25 -43.96 37.91
C MET A 746 -33.47 -44.51 37.16
N LYS A 747 -33.55 -44.24 35.85
CA LYS A 747 -34.59 -44.83 34.99
C LYS A 747 -34.41 -46.34 34.79
N ALA A 748 -33.16 -46.81 34.72
CA ALA A 748 -32.83 -48.22 34.56
C ALA A 748 -32.96 -49.03 35.87
N ASP A 749 -32.68 -48.38 37.01
CA ASP A 749 -32.80 -48.97 38.35
C ASP A 749 -33.61 -48.03 39.27
N PRO A 750 -34.94 -48.25 39.38
CA PRO A 750 -35.84 -47.45 40.21
C PRO A 750 -35.54 -47.52 41.72
N SER A 751 -34.66 -48.43 42.16
CA SER A 751 -34.23 -48.49 43.56
C SER A 751 -33.22 -47.39 43.91
N LEU A 752 -32.56 -46.80 42.90
CA LEU A 752 -31.57 -45.76 43.12
C LEU A 752 -32.22 -44.48 43.67
N ARG A 753 -31.57 -43.93 44.69
CA ARG A 753 -31.90 -42.62 45.27
C ARG A 753 -30.80 -41.63 44.98
N HIS A 754 -31.18 -40.42 44.61
CA HIS A 754 -30.21 -39.37 44.36
C HIS A 754 -30.54 -38.09 45.11
N THR A 755 -29.58 -37.64 45.93
CA THR A 755 -29.69 -36.38 46.65
C THR A 755 -29.24 -35.22 45.76
N VAL A 756 -30.08 -34.20 45.63
CA VAL A 756 -29.80 -32.98 44.85
C VAL A 756 -30.17 -31.74 45.66
N THR A 757 -29.47 -30.65 45.41
CA THR A 757 -29.83 -29.33 45.94
C THR A 757 -30.48 -28.50 44.85
N THR A 758 -31.61 -27.87 45.16
CA THR A 758 -32.34 -27.03 44.21
C THR A 758 -31.69 -25.66 44.07
N THR A 759 -31.94 -24.95 42.95
CA THR A 759 -31.53 -23.54 42.81
C THR A 759 -32.18 -22.67 43.88
N LYS A 760 -31.50 -21.61 44.32
CA LYS A 760 -32.06 -20.65 45.28
C LYS A 760 -33.21 -19.85 44.63
N ALA A 761 -34.42 -19.96 45.17
CA ALA A 761 -35.60 -19.18 44.79
C ALA A 761 -36.25 -18.60 46.04
N VAL A 762 -36.78 -17.38 45.98
CA VAL A 762 -37.37 -16.65 47.14
C VAL A 762 -36.50 -16.82 48.41
N ARG A 763 -35.20 -16.58 48.26
CA ARG A 763 -34.16 -16.60 49.30
C ARG A 763 -33.87 -17.94 49.98
N HIS A 764 -34.44 -19.06 49.54
CA HIS A 764 -34.13 -20.40 50.09
C HIS A 764 -33.92 -21.45 48.98
N SER A 765 -33.49 -22.65 49.37
CA SER A 765 -33.22 -23.82 48.52
C SER A 765 -33.53 -25.07 49.32
N HIS A 766 -33.78 -26.18 48.63
CA HIS A 766 -34.07 -27.47 49.26
C HIS A 766 -33.00 -28.50 48.97
N VAL A 767 -32.83 -29.44 49.89
CA VAL A 767 -32.11 -30.70 49.66
C VAL A 767 -33.13 -31.81 49.45
N LEU A 768 -33.18 -32.37 48.24
CA LEU A 768 -34.16 -33.37 47.84
C LEU A 768 -33.51 -34.73 47.68
N VAL A 769 -34.19 -35.79 48.11
CA VAL A 769 -33.89 -37.18 47.71
C VAL A 769 -34.87 -37.57 46.61
N LEU A 770 -34.35 -37.91 45.44
CA LEU A 770 -35.15 -38.21 44.25
C LEU A 770 -35.10 -39.70 43.91
N TYR A 771 -36.20 -40.19 43.32
CA TYR A 771 -36.30 -41.51 42.71
C TYR A 771 -37.07 -41.45 41.40
N TYR A 772 -36.90 -42.46 40.55
CA TYR A 772 -37.69 -42.58 39.33
C TYR A 772 -38.90 -43.48 39.60
N ASP A 773 -40.11 -42.95 39.36
CA ASP A 773 -41.34 -43.72 39.44
C ASP A 773 -41.66 -44.31 38.06
N THR A 774 -41.68 -45.64 37.99
CA THR A 774 -41.95 -46.37 36.74
C THR A 774 -43.41 -46.38 36.34
N VAL A 775 -44.35 -46.10 37.27
CA VAL A 775 -45.79 -46.08 36.98
C VAL A 775 -46.17 -44.77 36.29
N ASP A 776 -45.70 -43.65 36.83
CA ASP A 776 -45.97 -42.32 36.28
C ASP A 776 -44.92 -41.86 35.26
N GLU A 777 -43.90 -42.69 35.02
CA GLU A 777 -42.72 -42.45 34.19
C GLU A 777 -41.98 -41.12 34.49
N LYS A 778 -42.03 -40.66 35.75
CA LYS A 778 -41.54 -39.35 36.18
C LYS A 778 -40.55 -39.46 37.34
N LEU A 779 -39.71 -38.43 37.45
CA LEU A 779 -38.84 -38.25 38.60
C LEU A 779 -39.67 -37.67 39.76
N LYS A 780 -39.62 -38.31 40.93
CA LYS A 780 -40.38 -37.91 42.12
C LYS A 780 -39.46 -37.63 43.31
N ILE A 781 -39.97 -36.81 44.22
CA ILE A 781 -39.33 -36.46 45.49
C ILE A 781 -39.76 -37.50 46.54
N GLU A 782 -38.78 -38.17 47.15
CA GLU A 782 -38.99 -39.08 48.29
C GLU A 782 -38.86 -38.33 49.63
N GLU A 783 -37.84 -37.48 49.74
CA GLU A 783 -37.57 -36.66 50.92
C GLU A 783 -37.20 -35.23 50.53
N CYS A 784 -37.58 -34.26 51.37
CA CYS A 784 -37.20 -32.87 51.26
C CYS A 784 -36.70 -32.35 52.61
N ASP A 785 -35.50 -31.79 52.66
CA ASP A 785 -34.86 -31.23 53.86
C ASP A 785 -34.88 -32.20 55.06
N ALA A 786 -34.51 -33.46 54.79
CA ALA A 786 -34.50 -34.58 55.75
C ALA A 786 -35.88 -34.91 56.37
N LYS A 787 -36.98 -34.47 55.73
CA LYS A 787 -38.34 -34.89 56.08
C LYS A 787 -38.85 -35.90 55.05
N PRO A 788 -39.26 -37.10 55.48
CA PRO A 788 -39.89 -38.07 54.59
C PRO A 788 -41.30 -37.59 54.20
N LYS A 789 -41.84 -38.19 53.14
CA LYS A 789 -43.20 -37.95 52.64
C LYS A 789 -44.24 -37.88 53.78
N GLY A 790 -44.82 -36.70 53.98
CA GLY A 790 -46.03 -36.53 54.79
C GLY A 790 -47.23 -37.18 54.10
N ALA A 791 -48.28 -37.52 54.87
CA ALA A 791 -49.51 -38.08 54.33
C ALA A 791 -50.20 -37.07 53.38
N GLY A 792 -49.93 -37.14 52.08
CA GLY A 792 -50.49 -36.28 51.02
C GLY A 792 -49.63 -36.20 49.74
N ASP A 793 -50.03 -35.33 48.81
CA ASP A 793 -49.37 -35.09 47.50
C ASP A 793 -48.15 -34.13 47.57
N TYR A 794 -47.76 -33.72 48.78
CA TYR A 794 -46.71 -32.74 49.06
C TYR A 794 -45.64 -33.33 49.99
N VAL A 795 -44.36 -33.14 49.65
CA VAL A 795 -43.22 -33.62 50.46
C VAL A 795 -42.45 -32.46 51.13
N CYS A 796 -42.65 -31.22 50.66
CA CYS A 796 -41.94 -30.04 51.14
C CYS A 796 -42.82 -29.17 52.05
N PHE A 797 -42.20 -28.46 53.02
CA PHE A 797 -42.88 -27.45 53.85
C PHE A 797 -43.57 -26.38 53.00
N ASP A 798 -42.93 -25.98 51.90
CA ASP A 798 -43.44 -24.98 50.97
C ASP A 798 -44.46 -25.56 49.97
N LYS A 799 -45.03 -26.75 50.24
CA LYS A 799 -46.10 -27.40 49.44
C LYS A 799 -45.77 -27.59 47.95
N HIS A 800 -44.52 -27.90 47.63
CA HIS A 800 -44.10 -28.31 46.30
C HIS A 800 -44.72 -29.65 45.88
N PHE A 801 -45.07 -29.78 44.60
CA PHE A 801 -45.50 -31.06 44.03
C PHE A 801 -44.41 -32.12 44.16
N THR A 802 -44.82 -33.34 44.44
CA THR A 802 -43.91 -34.51 44.50
C THR A 802 -43.35 -34.92 43.15
N SER A 803 -44.03 -34.58 42.05
CA SER A 803 -43.59 -34.92 40.69
C SER A 803 -42.85 -33.76 40.04
N LEU A 804 -41.69 -34.05 39.49
CA LEU A 804 -40.85 -33.06 38.81
C LEU A 804 -41.16 -33.02 37.31
N THR A 805 -41.21 -31.82 36.74
CA THR A 805 -41.43 -31.63 35.30
C THR A 805 -40.10 -31.44 34.60
N LYS A 806 -39.78 -32.29 33.63
CA LYS A 806 -38.56 -32.14 32.82
C LYS A 806 -38.67 -30.86 31.97
N GLN A 807 -37.62 -30.03 31.98
CA GLN A 807 -37.47 -28.91 31.07
C GLN A 807 -36.98 -29.45 29.72
N ASN A 808 -37.58 -28.99 28.62
CA ASN A 808 -37.16 -29.36 27.27
C ASN A 808 -35.86 -28.66 26.88
#